data_AF-A0A922I0T9-F1
#
_entry.id   AF-A0A922I0T9-F1
#
_cell.length_a   1.000
_cell.length_b   1.000
_cell.length_c   1.000
_cell.angle_alpha   90.00
_cell.angle_beta   90.00
_cell.angle_gamma   90.00
#
_symmetry.space_group_name_H-M   'P 1'
#
loop_
_entity.id
_entity.type
_entity.pdbx_description
1 polymer ?
#
loop_
_entity_poly.entity_id
_entity_poly.type
_entity_poly.pdbx_seq_one_letter_code
_entity_poly.pdbx_strand_id
1 'polypeptide(L)'
;MASIEFFTFDEIRNQLDPIIIENDRVKKHQYVLPGDCITTDINFMRGHGTYQDDFLEEDRIDDNSNDNDGNMVEKRLVSSLAGIVEPINRLISVRPLRTRYVGAIGDVVVGRIIDVQQKRWKVETNSRLSSILQLSSVNLPGGELRRRTSEDELLMRNYLSEGDLICAEVQTIYDDGSLGLYTRSLKYGKLGQGLVVQVSPSMIAKRKIHTHNLPCGIYLVLGNNGLIFISISNSTSSTGGFILDKSIIPYEQREKISRLRNCIIALSTNKIMLDYSSIVAAFDISEKLELDMNEILKPNVSRIVADQTRKNHLKQLPAVLSNHRVANIVSVANQTPEDGFIKTTPFPFKTKRYTRLHVAMPFLDPTEVRMNKNSKIICVEGNIGSKKDQVAEGIAKAFGMHYMPEPRIDEMYVNKDGFDYRTLNQYIHPKLHAIDEKMYYEDPYHPAVPWLKIFFYKIRYMQYVDALAHMFNSGQGVVLERAPQSDFVFADAMHKCGFLPKDAYDHYYRLRYDTIHELKRPHLVIYLDTDVDVCMRRIKEKGIPYQINSKVLCEEYLSEIEKSYKEKYLEDADKYSQLLVFKWNEPTPLDDMILAMENVNLDDWDIFGDKFRDWNFYFNSIMHEARYTYTREKNSFISAFSDTLTYDVDSLDLDANDYEHRDKVYETLVPNYGQVPETGLKNGFLKSAFTLPSLREKEEFCIRGPFF
;
A
#
# COMPACT_ATOMS: atom_id res chain seq x y z
N MET A 1 -42.23 -2.07 23.51
CA MET A 1 -41.94 -0.91 22.64
C MET A 1 -40.85 -0.11 23.33
N ALA A 2 -39.59 -0.32 22.96
CA ALA A 2 -38.51 0.53 23.46
C ALA A 2 -38.62 1.87 22.74
N SER A 3 -38.85 2.95 23.50
CA SER A 3 -38.83 4.31 22.99
C SER A 3 -37.45 4.61 22.44
N ILE A 4 -37.36 4.79 21.13
CA ILE A 4 -36.18 5.35 20.48
C ILE A 4 -36.13 6.81 20.91
N GLU A 5 -35.20 7.14 21.82
CA GLU A 5 -34.90 8.53 22.14
C GLU A 5 -34.29 9.20 20.90
N PHE A 6 -35.03 10.14 20.33
CA PHE A 6 -34.51 11.00 19.27
C PHE A 6 -33.68 12.09 19.95
N PHE A 7 -32.37 12.12 19.68
CA PHE A 7 -31.52 13.24 20.06
C PHE A 7 -32.13 14.55 19.57
N THR A 8 -32.17 15.55 20.45
CA THR A 8 -32.59 16.90 20.03
C THR A 8 -31.50 17.54 19.18
N PHE A 9 -31.89 18.46 18.30
CA PHE A 9 -31.01 19.03 17.28
C PHE A 9 -29.78 19.75 17.88
N ASP A 10 -29.95 20.36 19.05
CA ASP A 10 -28.88 21.07 19.77
C ASP A 10 -27.89 20.11 20.45
N GLU A 11 -28.31 18.90 20.83
CA GLU A 11 -27.42 17.88 21.41
C GLU A 11 -26.45 17.31 20.38
N ILE A 12 -26.88 17.17 19.11
CA ILE A 12 -26.00 16.76 18.01
C ILE A 12 -25.02 17.87 17.65
N ARG A 13 -25.47 19.13 17.69
CA ARG A 13 -24.65 20.31 17.38
C ARG A 13 -23.47 20.47 18.35
N ASN A 14 -23.69 20.26 19.64
CA ASN A 14 -22.66 20.40 20.68
C ASN A 14 -21.66 19.22 20.73
N GLN A 15 -21.92 18.12 20.03
CA GLN A 15 -21.00 16.99 19.90
C GLN A 15 -20.05 17.10 18.69
N LEU A 16 -20.20 18.11 17.85
CA LEU A 16 -19.34 18.34 16.68
C LEU A 16 -18.21 19.33 17.05
N ASP A 17 -16.95 18.86 17.03
CA ASP A 17 -15.75 19.69 17.25
C ASP A 17 -15.76 20.93 16.34
N PRO A 18 -15.23 22.10 16.74
CA PRO A 18 -15.15 23.28 15.87
C PRO A 18 -14.26 23.06 14.63
N ILE A 19 -14.57 23.76 13.53
CA ILE A 19 -13.75 23.74 12.30
C ILE A 19 -12.39 24.36 12.59
N ILE A 20 -11.34 23.55 12.63
CA ILE A 20 -9.95 24.00 12.73
C ILE A 20 -9.35 24.03 11.31
N ILE A 21 -9.19 25.23 10.77
CA ILE A 21 -8.44 25.49 9.53
C ILE A 21 -7.01 25.86 9.94
N GLU A 22 -6.07 24.94 9.77
CA GLU A 22 -4.64 25.22 9.94
C GLU A 22 -3.95 25.05 8.58
N ASN A 23 -3.18 26.05 8.14
CA ASN A 23 -2.40 26.02 6.89
C ASN A 23 -3.24 25.69 5.63
N ASP A 24 -4.36 26.38 5.40
CA ASP A 24 -5.23 26.22 4.22
C ASP A 24 -5.82 24.79 4.02
N ARG A 25 -5.85 23.95 5.05
CA ARG A 25 -6.45 22.60 4.99
C ARG A 25 -7.32 22.32 6.22
N VAL A 26 -8.54 21.80 5.99
CA VAL A 26 -9.43 21.33 7.05
C VAL A 26 -8.98 19.92 7.48
N LYS A 27 -8.66 19.74 8.77
CA LYS A 27 -8.15 18.46 9.33
C LYS A 27 -9.13 17.28 9.25
N LYS A 28 -10.44 17.51 9.06
CA LYS A 28 -11.50 16.48 8.91
C LYS A 28 -12.59 16.93 7.92
N HIS A 29 -13.24 15.99 7.23
CA HIS A 29 -14.48 16.26 6.49
C HIS A 29 -15.59 16.63 7.50
N GLN A 30 -15.70 17.92 7.83
CA GLN A 30 -16.66 18.37 8.81
C GLN A 30 -18.04 18.54 8.17
N TYR A 31 -19.05 18.03 8.87
CA TYR A 31 -20.44 18.19 8.48
C TYR A 31 -20.90 19.60 8.88
N VAL A 32 -21.58 20.27 7.94
CA VAL A 32 -22.17 21.58 8.15
C VAL A 32 -23.66 21.53 7.81
N LEU A 33 -24.42 22.36 8.51
CA LEU A 33 -25.83 22.62 8.26
C LEU A 33 -26.01 24.03 7.67
N PRO A 34 -27.16 24.30 7.01
CA PRO A 34 -27.47 25.64 6.56
C PRO A 34 -27.45 26.63 7.74
N GLY A 35 -26.72 27.73 7.61
CA GLY A 35 -26.54 28.73 8.66
C GLY A 35 -25.28 28.56 9.50
N ASP A 36 -24.56 27.44 9.38
CA ASP A 36 -23.29 27.26 10.09
C ASP A 36 -22.18 28.11 9.48
N CYS A 37 -21.45 28.83 10.34
CA CYS A 37 -20.29 29.61 9.95
C CYS A 37 -19.11 28.66 9.66
N ILE A 38 -18.59 28.72 8.43
CA ILE A 38 -17.46 27.89 7.99
C ILE A 38 -16.13 28.57 8.29
N THR A 39 -16.01 29.85 7.93
CA THR A 39 -14.82 30.68 8.22
C THR A 39 -15.19 32.16 8.20
N THR A 40 -14.49 32.96 9.00
CA THR A 40 -14.54 34.43 9.00
C THR A 40 -13.37 35.04 8.22
N ASP A 41 -12.46 34.22 7.69
CA ASP A 41 -11.27 34.68 6.98
C ASP A 41 -11.61 35.21 5.57
N ILE A 42 -11.20 36.46 5.31
CA ILE A 42 -11.42 37.16 4.02
C ILE A 42 -10.62 36.52 2.87
N ASN A 43 -9.61 35.70 3.18
CA ASN A 43 -8.72 35.08 2.20
C ASN A 43 -9.37 33.90 1.44
N PHE A 44 -10.52 33.39 1.90
CA PHE A 44 -11.23 32.30 1.24
C PHE A 44 -12.32 32.80 0.30
N MET A 45 -12.38 32.19 -0.88
CA MET A 45 -13.39 32.40 -1.90
C MET A 45 -14.59 31.47 -1.68
N ARG A 46 -15.79 32.00 -1.93
CA ARG A 46 -17.03 31.21 -1.90
C ARG A 46 -17.09 30.24 -3.09
N GLY A 47 -17.31 28.96 -2.78
CA GLY A 47 -17.65 27.92 -3.74
C GLY A 47 -19.15 27.62 -3.76
N HIS A 48 -19.53 26.52 -4.39
CA HIS A 48 -20.92 26.07 -4.37
C HIS A 48 -21.34 25.63 -2.97
N GLY A 49 -22.58 25.94 -2.59
CA GLY A 49 -23.13 25.57 -1.28
C GLY A 49 -22.74 26.50 -0.14
N THR A 50 -22.04 27.61 -0.41
CA THR A 50 -21.70 28.64 0.58
C THR A 50 -22.19 30.01 0.13
N TYR A 51 -22.48 30.90 1.07
CA TYR A 51 -22.78 32.30 0.82
C TYR A 51 -22.07 33.19 1.84
N GLN A 52 -21.84 34.43 1.47
CA GLN A 52 -21.30 35.43 2.40
C GLN A 52 -22.47 36.11 3.10
N ASP A 53 -22.39 36.14 4.42
CA ASP A 53 -23.36 36.79 5.29
C ASP A 53 -22.67 38.00 5.94
N ASP A 54 -23.28 39.16 5.77
CA ASP A 54 -22.84 40.41 6.37
C ASP A 54 -23.50 40.51 7.75
N PHE A 55 -22.82 40.03 8.79
CA PHE A 55 -23.39 40.03 10.15
C PHE A 55 -23.25 41.43 10.76
N LEU A 56 -24.38 42.04 11.13
CA LEU A 56 -24.44 43.28 11.91
C LEU A 56 -24.54 42.91 13.40
N GLU A 57 -23.63 43.41 14.24
CA GLU A 57 -23.69 43.29 15.71
C GLU A 57 -24.82 44.16 16.31
N GLU A 58 -26.07 44.05 15.87
CA GLU A 58 -27.19 44.80 16.46
C GLU A 58 -28.03 44.00 17.48
N ASP A 59 -27.81 42.68 17.65
CA ASP A 59 -28.59 41.85 18.59
C ASP A 59 -27.84 41.43 19.88
N ARG A 60 -26.63 41.96 20.13
CA ARG A 60 -26.08 41.97 21.50
C ARG A 60 -26.61 43.22 22.21
N ILE A 61 -27.76 43.08 22.87
CA ILE A 61 -28.18 44.03 23.89
C ILE A 61 -27.22 43.85 25.08
N ASP A 62 -26.03 44.46 24.99
CA ASP A 62 -25.21 44.77 26.15
C ASP A 62 -25.43 46.25 26.47
N ASP A 63 -26.25 46.49 27.50
CA ASP A 63 -26.72 47.81 27.95
C ASP A 63 -25.62 48.76 28.49
N ASN A 64 -24.32 48.53 28.23
CA ASN A 64 -23.26 49.39 28.79
C ASN A 64 -21.97 49.45 27.94
N SER A 65 -21.98 50.22 26.85
CA SER A 65 -20.79 50.98 26.43
C SER A 65 -21.15 52.13 25.48
N ASN A 66 -20.89 53.35 25.94
CA ASN A 66 -20.80 54.52 25.07
C ASN A 66 -19.47 54.45 24.32
N ASP A 67 -19.46 53.91 23.12
CA ASP A 67 -18.43 54.20 22.12
C ASP A 67 -19.06 54.19 20.73
N ASN A 68 -19.16 55.40 20.15
CA ASN A 68 -19.54 55.63 18.76
C ASN A 68 -18.30 55.45 17.87
N ASP A 69 -17.95 54.21 17.53
CA ASP A 69 -17.06 53.95 16.40
C ASP A 69 -17.68 52.89 15.48
N GLY A 70 -17.72 53.19 14.18
CA GLY A 70 -18.68 52.63 13.24
C GLY A 70 -18.53 51.14 12.93
N ASN A 71 -19.68 50.45 12.92
CA ASN A 71 -20.00 49.17 12.29
C ASN A 71 -18.88 48.53 11.43
N MET A 72 -18.04 47.70 12.06
CA MET A 72 -17.25 46.69 11.33
C MET A 72 -18.14 45.49 11.04
N VAL A 73 -18.72 45.44 9.84
CA VAL A 73 -19.44 44.26 9.35
C VAL A 73 -18.44 43.14 9.12
N GLU A 74 -18.38 42.19 10.04
CA GLU A 74 -17.51 41.02 9.90
C GLU A 74 -18.12 40.08 8.84
N LYS A 75 -17.45 39.96 7.69
CA LYS A 75 -17.91 39.12 6.58
C LYS A 75 -17.61 37.66 6.88
N ARG A 76 -18.66 36.90 7.21
CA ARG A 76 -18.54 35.46 7.48
C ARG A 76 -18.99 34.64 6.28
N LEU A 77 -18.27 33.56 6.00
CA LEU A 77 -18.67 32.56 5.02
C LEU A 77 -19.54 31.51 5.70
N VAL A 78 -20.79 31.42 5.28
CA VAL A 78 -21.83 30.56 5.88
C VAL A 78 -22.22 29.46 4.91
N SER A 79 -22.52 28.27 5.43
CA SER A 79 -23.07 27.18 4.62
C SER A 79 -24.53 27.45 4.26
N SER A 80 -24.90 27.22 3.00
CA SER A 80 -26.31 27.19 2.56
C SER A 80 -26.89 25.78 2.51
N LEU A 81 -26.05 24.74 2.60
CA LEU A 81 -26.43 23.35 2.36
C LEU A 81 -26.00 22.44 3.52
N ALA A 82 -26.80 21.41 3.77
CA ALA A 82 -26.41 20.33 4.67
C ALA A 82 -25.46 19.38 3.94
N GLY A 83 -24.21 19.28 4.38
CA GLY A 83 -23.19 18.54 3.63
C GLY A 83 -21.83 18.52 4.27
N ILE A 84 -20.85 18.09 3.49
CA ILE A 84 -19.45 18.00 3.88
C ILE A 84 -18.71 19.18 3.27
N VAL A 85 -17.90 19.88 4.07
CA VAL A 85 -17.05 20.96 3.58
C VAL A 85 -15.87 20.40 2.78
N GLU A 86 -15.69 20.90 1.57
CA GLU A 86 -14.60 20.57 0.65
C GLU A 86 -13.79 21.84 0.34
N PRO A 87 -12.66 22.05 1.05
CA PRO A 87 -11.72 23.12 0.75
C PRO A 87 -10.80 22.71 -0.42
N ILE A 88 -10.76 23.52 -1.48
CA ILE A 88 -9.83 23.36 -2.61
C ILE A 88 -9.00 24.64 -2.70
N ASN A 89 -7.77 24.59 -2.18
CA ASN A 89 -6.91 25.76 -1.99
C ASN A 89 -7.65 26.85 -1.19
N ARG A 90 -7.96 27.98 -1.83
CA ARG A 90 -8.72 29.08 -1.23
C ARG A 90 -10.22 29.00 -1.49
N LEU A 91 -10.72 28.06 -2.27
CA LEU A 91 -12.14 27.92 -2.59
C LEU A 91 -12.80 26.96 -1.60
N ILE A 92 -13.81 27.43 -0.86
CA ILE A 92 -14.56 26.59 0.08
C ILE A 92 -15.94 26.27 -0.52
N SER A 93 -16.18 24.98 -0.77
CA SER A 93 -17.46 24.48 -1.25
C SER A 93 -18.05 23.47 -0.26
N VAL A 94 -19.36 23.29 -0.30
CA VAL A 94 -20.07 22.30 0.52
C VAL A 94 -20.69 21.27 -0.41
N ARG A 95 -20.25 20.01 -0.30
CA ARG A 95 -20.81 18.89 -1.04
C ARG A 95 -22.05 18.36 -0.32
N PRO A 96 -23.26 18.47 -0.89
CA PRO A 96 -24.47 18.00 -0.23
C PRO A 96 -24.58 16.48 -0.33
N LEU A 97 -25.20 15.85 0.67
CA LEU A 97 -25.43 14.40 0.68
C LEU A 97 -26.42 13.95 -0.40
N ARG A 98 -27.36 14.82 -0.77
CA ARG A 98 -28.34 14.59 -1.84
C ARG A 98 -28.40 15.81 -2.74
N THR A 99 -28.20 15.60 -4.04
CA THR A 99 -28.28 16.64 -5.05
C THR A 99 -29.05 16.15 -6.25
N ARG A 100 -29.67 17.08 -6.99
CA ARG A 100 -30.04 16.80 -8.38
C ARG A 100 -28.78 16.79 -9.23
N TYR A 101 -28.86 16.17 -10.40
CA TYR A 101 -27.70 16.10 -11.28
C TYR A 101 -27.29 17.49 -11.76
N VAL A 102 -26.04 17.87 -11.47
CA VAL A 102 -25.40 19.07 -11.98
C VAL A 102 -24.40 18.60 -13.02
N GLY A 103 -24.68 18.90 -14.29
CA GLY A 103 -23.88 18.40 -15.39
C GLY A 103 -22.50 19.02 -15.45
N ALA A 104 -21.50 18.20 -15.76
CA ALA A 104 -20.17 18.63 -16.15
C ALA A 104 -19.91 18.27 -17.62
N ILE A 105 -19.07 19.05 -18.30
CA ILE A 105 -18.67 18.76 -19.69
C ILE A 105 -17.96 17.42 -19.73
N GLY A 106 -18.37 16.55 -20.66
CA GLY A 106 -17.84 15.19 -20.82
C GLY A 106 -18.55 14.11 -20.00
N ASP A 107 -19.53 14.47 -19.15
CA ASP A 107 -20.31 13.47 -18.42
C ASP A 107 -21.19 12.65 -19.38
N VAL A 108 -21.23 11.33 -19.18
CA VAL A 108 -22.15 10.43 -19.87
C VAL A 108 -23.47 10.38 -19.10
N VAL A 109 -24.58 10.64 -19.80
CA VAL A 109 -25.92 10.71 -19.23
C VAL A 109 -26.89 9.85 -20.02
N VAL A 110 -27.82 9.22 -19.30
CA VAL A 110 -28.97 8.56 -19.91
C VAL A 110 -30.16 9.49 -19.79
N GLY A 111 -30.91 9.71 -20.86
CA GLY A 111 -32.03 10.65 -20.85
C GLY A 111 -33.25 10.14 -21.60
N ARG A 112 -34.42 10.65 -21.23
CA ARG A 112 -35.69 10.34 -21.90
C ARG A 112 -36.16 11.52 -22.71
N ILE A 113 -36.60 11.29 -23.94
CA ILE A 113 -37.12 12.37 -24.80
C ILE A 113 -38.50 12.78 -24.31
N ILE A 114 -38.66 14.06 -24.01
CA ILE A 114 -39.93 14.65 -23.57
C ILE A 114 -40.70 15.18 -24.77
N ASP A 115 -40.02 15.93 -25.63
CA ASP A 115 -40.64 16.72 -26.70
C ASP A 115 -39.69 16.89 -27.89
N VAL A 116 -40.26 16.95 -29.09
CA VAL A 116 -39.54 17.17 -30.35
C VAL A 116 -39.89 18.56 -30.88
N GLN A 117 -38.93 19.48 -30.82
CA GLN A 117 -39.09 20.85 -31.27
C GLN A 117 -38.36 21.09 -32.59
N GLN A 118 -38.54 22.29 -33.14
CA GLN A 118 -37.85 22.68 -34.36
C GLN A 118 -36.32 22.60 -34.17
N LYS A 119 -35.67 21.71 -34.93
CA LYS A 119 -34.21 21.46 -34.93
C LYS A 119 -33.59 20.96 -33.62
N ARG A 120 -34.39 20.65 -32.59
CA ARG A 120 -33.88 20.14 -31.30
C ARG A 120 -34.85 19.20 -30.59
N TRP A 121 -34.31 18.26 -29.82
CA TRP A 121 -35.06 17.44 -28.88
C TRP A 121 -34.87 17.93 -27.45
N LYS A 122 -35.96 17.92 -26.67
CA LYS A 122 -35.94 18.19 -25.24
C LYS A 122 -35.83 16.87 -24.48
N VAL A 123 -34.84 16.77 -23.60
CA VAL A 123 -34.47 15.51 -22.93
C VAL A 123 -34.52 15.69 -21.41
N GLU A 124 -35.14 14.73 -20.74
CA GLU A 124 -35.14 14.58 -19.28
C GLU A 124 -33.88 13.84 -18.82
N THR A 125 -33.07 14.48 -17.99
CA THR A 125 -31.79 13.94 -17.51
C THR A 125 -31.64 14.06 -15.99
N ASN A 126 -32.71 14.22 -15.21
CA ASN A 126 -32.67 14.47 -13.75
C ASN A 126 -31.86 15.71 -13.31
N SER A 127 -31.57 16.63 -14.23
CA SER A 127 -31.00 17.95 -13.94
C SER A 127 -32.04 18.96 -13.47
N ARG A 128 -31.60 20.17 -13.12
CA ARG A 128 -32.50 21.28 -12.72
C ARG A 128 -33.46 21.69 -13.83
N LEU A 129 -32.97 21.73 -15.07
CA LEU A 129 -33.72 22.07 -16.28
C LEU A 129 -33.67 20.89 -17.26
N SER A 130 -34.57 20.89 -18.25
CA SER A 130 -34.50 19.91 -19.34
C SER A 130 -33.28 20.15 -20.22
N SER A 131 -32.58 19.08 -20.60
CA SER A 131 -31.44 19.14 -21.50
C SER A 131 -31.90 19.27 -22.96
N ILE A 132 -31.02 19.79 -23.80
CA ILE A 132 -31.27 20.06 -25.21
C ILE A 132 -30.33 19.21 -26.04
N LEU A 133 -30.88 18.36 -26.90
CA LEU A 133 -30.13 17.63 -27.92
C LEU A 133 -30.41 18.30 -29.27
N GLN A 134 -29.42 18.99 -29.81
CA GLN A 134 -29.55 19.64 -31.11
C GLN A 134 -29.58 18.59 -32.22
N LEU A 135 -30.34 18.86 -33.29
CA LEU A 135 -30.28 18.05 -34.51
C LEU A 135 -28.83 17.89 -34.92
N SER A 136 -28.08 19.02 -34.96
CA SER A 136 -26.66 19.13 -35.31
C SER A 136 -25.69 18.22 -34.54
N SER A 137 -26.12 17.68 -33.41
CA SER A 137 -25.31 16.88 -32.49
C SER A 137 -25.68 15.39 -32.48
N VAL A 138 -26.58 14.96 -33.39
CA VAL A 138 -26.97 13.55 -33.58
C VAL A 138 -26.31 12.95 -34.81
N ASN A 139 -25.83 11.71 -34.68
CA ASN A 139 -25.39 10.89 -35.81
C ASN A 139 -26.60 10.28 -36.52
N LEU A 140 -26.66 10.43 -37.85
CA LEU A 140 -27.70 9.80 -38.66
C LEU A 140 -27.33 8.33 -38.95
N PRO A 141 -28.33 7.45 -39.18
CA PRO A 141 -28.08 6.05 -39.52
C PRO A 141 -27.22 5.94 -40.79
N GLY A 142 -26.14 5.14 -40.73
CA GLY A 142 -25.18 4.95 -41.83
C GLY A 142 -23.82 5.63 -41.64
N GLY A 143 -23.63 6.45 -40.61
CA GLY A 143 -22.33 7.08 -40.30
C GLY A 143 -21.90 8.17 -41.29
N GLU A 144 -22.75 8.54 -42.25
CA GLU A 144 -22.47 9.61 -43.21
C GLU A 144 -22.59 10.99 -42.55
N LEU A 145 -21.49 11.73 -42.54
CA LEU A 145 -21.46 13.16 -42.20
C LEU A 145 -22.01 13.98 -43.39
N ARG A 146 -23.34 13.96 -43.59
CA ARG A 146 -24.00 14.76 -44.63
C ARG A 146 -24.33 16.17 -44.10
N ARG A 147 -24.28 17.20 -44.97
CA ARG A 147 -24.84 18.54 -44.67
C ARG A 147 -26.33 18.38 -44.39
N ARG A 148 -26.76 18.79 -43.20
CA ARG A 148 -28.12 18.62 -42.70
C ARG A 148 -29.10 19.44 -43.53
N THR A 149 -30.11 18.79 -44.07
CA THR A 149 -31.09 19.39 -44.99
C THR A 149 -32.43 19.60 -44.29
N SER A 150 -33.35 20.34 -44.92
CA SER A 150 -34.74 20.48 -44.45
C SER A 150 -35.49 19.16 -44.40
N GLU A 151 -35.05 18.13 -45.14
CA GLU A 151 -35.60 16.78 -45.10
C GLU A 151 -35.30 16.08 -43.77
N ASP A 152 -34.12 16.32 -43.18
CA ASP A 152 -33.74 15.76 -41.87
C ASP A 152 -34.58 16.35 -40.73
N GLU A 153 -35.02 17.61 -40.87
CA GLU A 153 -35.91 18.30 -39.93
C GLU A 153 -37.30 17.64 -39.89
N LEU A 154 -37.81 17.20 -41.05
CA LEU A 154 -39.08 16.47 -41.17
C LEU A 154 -38.98 15.04 -40.63
N LEU A 155 -37.81 14.40 -40.77
CA LEU A 155 -37.56 13.03 -40.31
C LEU A 155 -37.14 12.94 -38.83
N MET A 156 -37.00 14.07 -38.13
CA MET A 156 -36.58 14.10 -36.72
C MET A 156 -37.41 13.18 -35.82
N ARG A 157 -38.74 13.18 -35.99
CA ARG A 157 -39.65 12.36 -35.18
C ARG A 157 -39.52 10.86 -35.48
N ASN A 158 -39.04 10.49 -36.67
CA ASN A 158 -38.82 9.09 -37.05
C ASN A 158 -37.55 8.51 -36.41
N TYR A 159 -36.52 9.34 -36.22
CA TYR A 159 -35.28 8.91 -35.55
C TYR A 159 -35.46 8.76 -34.04
N LEU A 160 -36.09 9.78 -33.43
CA LEU A 160 -36.22 9.92 -31.99
C LEU A 160 -37.61 10.49 -31.67
N SER A 161 -38.44 9.65 -31.07
CA SER A 161 -39.82 9.93 -30.69
C SER A 161 -39.93 10.22 -29.19
N GLU A 162 -41.03 10.86 -28.80
CA GLU A 162 -41.32 11.14 -27.39
C GLU A 162 -41.38 9.85 -26.59
N GLY A 163 -40.70 9.83 -25.45
CA GLY A 163 -40.59 8.67 -24.57
C GLY A 163 -39.41 7.73 -24.85
N ASP A 164 -38.72 7.89 -25.99
CA ASP A 164 -37.50 7.13 -26.30
C ASP A 164 -36.37 7.46 -25.32
N LEU A 165 -35.49 6.49 -25.10
CA LEU A 165 -34.31 6.62 -24.26
C LEU A 165 -33.06 6.81 -25.11
N ILE A 166 -32.17 7.69 -24.65
CA ILE A 166 -30.90 7.96 -25.30
C ILE A 166 -29.75 7.90 -24.29
N CYS A 167 -28.59 7.46 -24.76
CA CYS A 167 -27.32 7.64 -24.07
C CYS A 167 -26.55 8.74 -24.81
N ALA A 168 -26.19 9.80 -24.11
CA ALA A 168 -25.53 10.97 -24.68
C ALA A 168 -24.46 11.51 -23.73
N GLU A 169 -23.58 12.34 -24.27
CA GLU A 169 -22.55 13.02 -23.49
C GLU A 169 -22.86 14.52 -23.40
N VAL A 170 -22.50 15.16 -22.29
CA VAL A 170 -22.69 16.60 -22.09
C VAL A 170 -21.61 17.36 -22.86
N GLN A 171 -22.02 18.13 -23.86
CA GLN A 171 -21.12 18.93 -24.70
C GLN A 171 -20.86 20.32 -24.12
N THR A 172 -21.94 21.01 -23.76
CA THR A 172 -21.92 22.41 -23.39
C THR A 172 -22.91 22.64 -22.26
N ILE A 173 -22.59 23.56 -21.36
CA ILE A 173 -23.50 24.05 -20.34
C ILE A 173 -23.87 25.46 -20.76
N TYR A 174 -25.16 25.71 -20.96
CA TYR A 174 -25.66 27.04 -21.34
C TYR A 174 -25.71 27.96 -20.11
N ASP A 175 -25.77 29.27 -20.33
CA ASP A 175 -25.77 30.29 -19.26
C ASP A 175 -26.98 30.16 -18.31
N ASP A 176 -28.09 29.59 -18.79
CA ASP A 176 -29.28 29.28 -17.99
C ASP A 176 -29.12 28.01 -17.13
N GLY A 177 -28.01 27.29 -17.28
CA GLY A 177 -27.73 26.03 -16.62
C GLY A 177 -28.37 24.81 -17.30
N SER A 178 -28.97 24.97 -18.48
CA SER A 178 -29.41 23.84 -19.30
C SER A 178 -28.20 23.13 -19.94
N LEU A 179 -28.34 21.83 -20.18
CA LEU A 179 -27.26 21.00 -20.71
C LEU A 179 -27.47 20.74 -22.20
N GLY A 180 -26.47 21.09 -23.01
CA GLY A 180 -26.38 20.72 -24.42
C GLY A 180 -25.76 19.32 -24.55
N LEU A 181 -26.52 18.39 -25.13
CA LEU A 181 -26.10 17.00 -25.29
C LEU A 181 -25.58 16.74 -26.71
N TYR A 182 -24.69 15.75 -26.84
CA TYR A 182 -24.23 15.27 -28.14
C TYR A 182 -24.04 13.75 -28.18
N THR A 183 -24.18 13.18 -29.38
CA THR A 183 -24.13 11.73 -29.67
C THR A 183 -23.26 11.45 -30.89
N ARG A 184 -22.04 12.04 -30.93
CA ARG A 184 -21.14 11.96 -32.09
C ARG A 184 -20.40 10.61 -32.22
N SER A 185 -20.30 9.82 -31.16
CA SER A 185 -19.78 8.45 -31.24
C SER A 185 -20.93 7.47 -31.50
N LEU A 186 -20.70 6.45 -32.34
CA LEU A 186 -21.66 5.35 -32.57
C LEU A 186 -21.96 4.52 -31.31
N LYS A 187 -21.12 4.68 -30.28
CA LYS A 187 -21.34 4.13 -28.94
C LYS A 187 -22.51 4.79 -28.20
N TYR A 188 -22.82 6.03 -28.56
CA TYR A 188 -23.90 6.84 -27.99
C TYR A 188 -25.02 6.97 -29.02
N GLY A 189 -26.25 7.14 -28.55
CA GLY A 189 -27.42 7.13 -29.43
C GLY A 189 -28.66 6.58 -28.75
N LYS A 190 -29.57 6.03 -29.56
CA LYS A 190 -30.85 5.50 -29.08
C LYS A 190 -30.62 4.18 -28.33
N LEU A 191 -31.20 4.06 -27.15
CA LEU A 191 -31.14 2.85 -26.35
C LEU A 191 -32.27 1.89 -26.76
N GLY A 192 -31.92 0.60 -26.83
CA GLY A 192 -32.82 -0.47 -27.24
C GLY A 192 -33.74 -0.96 -26.13
N GLN A 193 -34.21 -2.21 -26.28
CA GLN A 193 -34.97 -2.87 -25.24
C GLN A 193 -34.09 -3.14 -24.00
N GLY A 194 -34.59 -2.75 -22.83
CA GLY A 194 -33.88 -2.91 -21.57
C GLY A 194 -34.68 -2.35 -20.40
N LEU A 195 -34.01 -2.20 -19.27
CA LEU A 195 -34.57 -1.68 -18.03
C LEU A 195 -33.80 -0.43 -17.59
N VAL A 196 -34.51 0.59 -17.13
CA VAL A 196 -33.92 1.77 -16.48
C VAL A 196 -34.15 1.70 -14.97
N VAL A 197 -33.11 2.01 -14.20
CA VAL A 197 -33.15 2.15 -12.74
C VAL A 197 -32.73 3.57 -12.39
N GLN A 198 -33.55 4.23 -11.58
CA GLN A 198 -33.25 5.57 -11.07
C GLN A 198 -32.66 5.47 -9.67
N VAL A 199 -31.47 6.03 -9.51
CA VAL A 199 -30.75 6.19 -8.24
C VAL A 199 -30.37 7.65 -8.04
N SER A 200 -29.92 8.01 -6.84
CA SER A 200 -29.40 9.36 -6.60
C SER A 200 -28.09 9.55 -7.38
N PRO A 201 -27.90 10.67 -8.11
CA PRO A 201 -26.68 10.90 -8.89
C PRO A 201 -25.43 10.94 -8.00
N SER A 202 -25.57 11.34 -6.73
CA SER A 202 -24.49 11.32 -5.74
C SER A 202 -23.95 9.92 -5.41
N MET A 203 -24.71 8.86 -5.72
CA MET A 203 -24.31 7.48 -5.46
C MET A 203 -23.45 6.88 -6.58
N ILE A 204 -23.35 7.53 -7.74
CA ILE A 204 -22.59 7.01 -8.88
C ILE A 204 -21.16 7.52 -8.79
N ALA A 205 -20.20 6.58 -8.78
CA ALA A 205 -18.79 6.94 -8.78
C ALA A 205 -18.40 7.55 -10.14
N LYS A 206 -17.80 8.76 -10.12
CA LYS A 206 -17.26 9.39 -11.32
C LYS A 206 -16.04 8.59 -11.82
N ARG A 207 -16.12 8.03 -13.03
CA ARG A 207 -15.06 7.26 -13.67
C ARG A 207 -14.87 7.70 -15.12
N LYS A 208 -13.79 7.28 -15.78
CA LYS A 208 -13.60 7.56 -17.22
C LYS A 208 -14.53 6.71 -18.11
N ILE A 209 -14.93 5.54 -17.61
CA ILE A 209 -15.74 4.57 -18.38
C ILE A 209 -17.03 4.33 -17.60
N HIS A 210 -18.16 4.63 -18.25
CA HIS A 210 -19.51 4.52 -17.69
C HIS A 210 -20.39 3.48 -18.42
N THR A 211 -19.81 2.77 -19.38
CA THR A 211 -20.48 1.78 -20.23
C THR A 211 -19.70 0.49 -20.13
N HIS A 212 -20.36 -0.58 -19.73
CA HIS A 212 -19.73 -1.84 -19.36
C HIS A 212 -20.47 -3.01 -19.99
N ASN A 213 -19.71 -3.97 -20.53
CA ASN A 213 -20.22 -5.29 -20.87
C ASN A 213 -19.82 -6.24 -19.75
N LEU A 214 -20.80 -6.74 -19.00
CA LEU A 214 -20.59 -7.65 -17.89
C LEU A 214 -20.35 -9.07 -18.42
N PRO A 215 -19.51 -9.88 -17.75
CA PRO A 215 -19.26 -11.27 -18.14
C PRO A 215 -20.52 -12.14 -18.09
N CYS A 216 -21.56 -11.71 -17.38
CA CYS A 216 -22.87 -12.36 -17.34
C CYS A 216 -23.75 -12.12 -18.60
N GLY A 217 -23.19 -11.47 -19.64
CA GLY A 217 -23.89 -11.22 -20.91
C GLY A 217 -24.84 -10.02 -20.87
N ILE A 218 -24.63 -9.08 -19.95
CA ILE A 218 -25.46 -7.87 -19.75
C ILE A 218 -24.67 -6.63 -20.14
N TYR A 219 -25.30 -5.73 -20.89
CA TYR A 219 -24.81 -4.38 -21.17
C TYR A 219 -25.36 -3.38 -20.15
N LEU A 220 -24.46 -2.67 -19.47
CA LEU A 220 -24.75 -1.74 -18.39
C LEU A 220 -24.24 -0.34 -18.74
N VAL A 221 -25.11 0.66 -18.60
CA VAL A 221 -24.75 2.08 -18.74
C VAL A 221 -25.05 2.79 -17.42
N LEU A 222 -24.01 3.32 -16.80
CA LEU A 222 -24.06 4.09 -15.55
C LEU A 222 -24.07 5.59 -15.88
N GLY A 223 -25.23 6.19 -16.11
CA GLY A 223 -25.32 7.63 -16.37
C GLY A 223 -25.01 8.45 -15.12
N ASN A 224 -24.15 9.47 -15.22
CA ASN A 224 -23.73 10.33 -14.10
C ASN A 224 -24.90 11.06 -13.43
N ASN A 225 -26.04 11.08 -14.11
CA ASN A 225 -27.29 11.66 -13.65
C ASN A 225 -28.19 10.75 -12.81
N GLY A 226 -27.70 9.58 -12.42
CA GLY A 226 -28.47 8.66 -11.59
C GLY A 226 -29.39 7.74 -12.39
N LEU A 227 -29.38 7.81 -13.72
CA LEU A 227 -30.14 6.91 -14.58
C LEU A 227 -29.23 5.80 -15.09
N ILE A 228 -29.50 4.58 -14.64
CA ILE A 228 -28.75 3.38 -14.99
C ILE A 228 -29.58 2.56 -15.98
N PHE A 229 -29.02 2.24 -17.13
CA PHE A 229 -29.67 1.40 -18.14
C PHE A 229 -29.04 0.00 -18.16
N ILE A 230 -29.88 -1.03 -18.14
CA ILE A 230 -29.49 -2.44 -18.12
C ILE A 230 -30.16 -3.11 -19.31
N SER A 231 -29.38 -3.77 -20.16
CA SER A 231 -29.86 -4.49 -21.33
C SER A 231 -29.01 -5.72 -21.59
N ILE A 232 -29.36 -6.51 -22.59
CA ILE A 232 -28.55 -7.67 -22.98
C ILE A 232 -27.35 -7.18 -23.77
N SER A 233 -26.21 -7.82 -23.59
CA SER A 233 -25.01 -7.60 -24.39
C SER A 233 -25.19 -8.21 -25.79
N ASN A 234 -26.06 -7.62 -26.61
CA ASN A 234 -26.00 -7.81 -28.05
C ASN A 234 -24.92 -6.87 -28.57
N SER A 235 -23.97 -7.39 -29.34
CA SER A 235 -22.93 -6.59 -30.03
C SER A 235 -23.57 -5.33 -30.58
N THR A 236 -23.26 -4.17 -29.98
CA THR A 236 -23.86 -2.90 -30.34
C THR A 236 -23.80 -2.75 -31.84
N SER A 237 -24.97 -2.80 -32.47
CA SER A 237 -25.16 -2.69 -33.91
C SER A 237 -24.41 -1.46 -34.42
N SER A 238 -23.63 -1.63 -35.48
CA SER A 238 -22.88 -0.62 -36.23
C SER A 238 -23.70 0.61 -36.68
N THR A 239 -25.00 0.60 -36.42
CA THR A 239 -26.01 1.61 -36.77
C THR A 239 -26.44 2.54 -35.62
N GLY A 240 -25.76 2.57 -34.47
CA GLY A 240 -26.03 3.58 -33.41
C GLY A 240 -27.40 3.48 -32.74
N GLY A 241 -28.04 2.30 -32.79
CA GLY A 241 -29.29 2.00 -32.08
C GLY A 241 -30.59 2.41 -32.80
N PHE A 242 -30.52 2.90 -34.05
CA PHE A 242 -31.72 3.29 -34.82
C PHE A 242 -32.56 2.08 -35.29
N ILE A 243 -31.94 0.91 -35.45
CA ILE A 243 -32.65 -0.34 -35.72
C ILE A 243 -32.83 -1.08 -34.39
N LEU A 244 -34.05 -1.07 -33.87
CA LEU A 244 -34.40 -1.73 -32.63
C LEU A 244 -34.72 -3.21 -32.90
N ASP A 245 -33.89 -4.11 -32.41
CA ASP A 245 -34.28 -5.51 -32.30
C ASP A 245 -35.30 -5.64 -31.16
N LYS A 246 -36.52 -6.06 -31.51
CA LYS A 246 -37.64 -6.28 -30.57
C LYS A 246 -37.87 -7.78 -30.31
N SER A 247 -36.83 -8.59 -30.51
CA SER A 247 -36.87 -10.02 -30.27
C SER A 247 -37.21 -10.36 -28.81
N ILE A 248 -37.83 -11.52 -28.61
CA ILE A 248 -38.24 -11.96 -27.27
C ILE A 248 -36.98 -12.37 -26.49
N ILE A 249 -36.74 -11.68 -25.38
CA ILE A 249 -35.63 -11.97 -24.46
C ILE A 249 -35.89 -13.31 -23.72
N PRO A 250 -34.96 -14.29 -23.73
CA PRO A 250 -35.06 -15.52 -22.96
C PRO A 250 -35.24 -15.28 -21.45
N TYR A 251 -35.92 -16.21 -20.77
CA TYR A 251 -36.19 -16.09 -19.32
C TYR A 251 -34.89 -15.98 -18.50
N GLU A 252 -33.87 -16.78 -18.81
CA GLU A 252 -32.59 -16.79 -18.08
C GLU A 252 -31.88 -15.42 -18.11
N GLN A 253 -31.87 -14.75 -19.26
CA GLN A 253 -31.27 -13.42 -19.39
C GLN A 253 -32.10 -12.35 -18.66
N ARG A 254 -33.43 -12.48 -18.69
CA ARG A 254 -34.35 -11.58 -17.97
C ARG A 254 -34.19 -11.69 -16.46
N GLU A 255 -33.99 -12.90 -15.96
CA GLU A 255 -33.68 -13.16 -14.55
C GLU A 255 -32.40 -12.44 -14.13
N LYS A 256 -31.32 -12.55 -14.90
CA LYS A 256 -30.05 -11.86 -14.60
C LYS A 256 -30.21 -10.33 -14.57
N ILE A 257 -31.00 -9.77 -15.51
CA ILE A 257 -31.32 -8.33 -15.52
C ILE A 257 -32.09 -7.92 -14.25
N SER A 258 -33.11 -8.69 -13.87
CA SER A 258 -33.90 -8.42 -12.65
C SER A 258 -33.08 -8.58 -11.37
N ARG A 259 -32.19 -9.58 -11.29
CA ARG A 259 -31.26 -9.76 -10.17
C ARG A 259 -30.33 -8.55 -10.04
N LEU A 260 -29.70 -8.14 -11.13
CA LEU A 260 -28.78 -6.99 -11.15
C LEU A 260 -29.47 -5.67 -10.78
N ARG A 261 -30.70 -5.46 -11.26
CA ARG A 261 -31.56 -4.35 -10.82
C ARG A 261 -31.74 -4.34 -9.30
N ASN A 262 -32.10 -5.49 -8.72
CA ASN A 262 -32.36 -5.59 -7.29
C ASN A 262 -31.08 -5.39 -6.47
N CYS A 263 -29.92 -5.87 -6.95
CA CYS A 263 -28.62 -5.59 -6.34
C CYS A 263 -28.29 -4.08 -6.36
N ILE A 264 -28.51 -3.38 -7.48
CA ILE A 264 -28.28 -1.92 -7.56
C ILE A 264 -29.16 -1.17 -6.56
N ILE A 265 -30.43 -1.55 -6.43
CA ILE A 265 -31.36 -0.95 -5.47
C ILE A 265 -30.90 -1.25 -4.03
N ALA A 266 -30.47 -2.47 -3.74
CA ALA A 266 -29.94 -2.85 -2.43
C ALA A 266 -28.69 -2.04 -2.05
N LEU A 267 -27.75 -1.88 -2.97
CA LEU A 267 -26.54 -1.06 -2.76
C LEU A 267 -26.89 0.43 -2.55
N SER A 268 -27.78 0.98 -3.38
CA SER A 268 -28.22 2.38 -3.27
C SER A 268 -28.97 2.66 -1.96
N THR A 269 -29.75 1.68 -1.46
CA THR A 269 -30.49 1.81 -0.19
C THR A 269 -29.51 1.85 0.99
N ASN A 270 -28.48 1.01 0.95
CA ASN A 270 -27.43 0.91 1.97
C ASN A 270 -26.26 1.91 1.80
N LYS A 271 -26.45 2.94 0.96
CA LYS A 271 -25.49 4.04 0.76
C LYS A 271 -24.09 3.59 0.33
N ILE A 272 -24.00 2.55 -0.48
CA ILE A 272 -22.75 2.12 -1.11
C ILE A 272 -22.63 2.78 -2.49
N MET A 273 -21.45 3.34 -2.79
CA MET A 273 -21.15 3.93 -4.10
C MET A 273 -21.23 2.86 -5.19
N LEU A 274 -21.90 3.21 -6.30
CA LEU A 274 -22.11 2.35 -7.44
C LEU A 274 -21.00 2.56 -8.46
N ASP A 275 -20.28 1.48 -8.74
CA ASP A 275 -19.26 1.35 -9.77
C ASP A 275 -19.29 -0.06 -10.37
N TYR A 276 -18.50 -0.31 -11.41
CA TYR A 276 -18.45 -1.62 -12.06
C TYR A 276 -18.15 -2.76 -11.07
N SER A 277 -17.15 -2.58 -10.21
CA SER A 277 -16.72 -3.63 -9.27
C SER A 277 -17.74 -3.89 -8.17
N SER A 278 -18.39 -2.86 -7.62
CA SER A 278 -19.43 -3.03 -6.59
C SER A 278 -20.65 -3.77 -7.14
N ILE A 279 -21.05 -3.48 -8.38
CA ILE A 279 -22.19 -4.14 -9.02
C ILE A 279 -21.87 -5.60 -9.34
N VAL A 280 -20.68 -5.89 -9.89
CA VAL A 280 -20.23 -7.26 -10.16
C VAL A 280 -20.11 -8.05 -8.85
N ALA A 281 -19.46 -7.48 -7.83
CA ALA A 281 -19.30 -8.15 -6.54
C ALA A 281 -20.66 -8.44 -5.88
N ALA A 282 -21.60 -7.50 -5.92
CA ALA A 282 -22.95 -7.73 -5.39
C ALA A 282 -23.72 -8.80 -6.18
N PHE A 283 -23.49 -8.88 -7.49
CA PHE A 283 -24.06 -9.93 -8.34
C PHE A 283 -23.48 -11.31 -7.97
N ASP A 284 -22.16 -11.44 -7.91
CA ASP A 284 -21.48 -12.69 -7.55
C ASP A 284 -21.86 -13.17 -6.14
N ILE A 285 -22.00 -12.24 -5.18
CA ILE A 285 -22.46 -12.55 -3.82
C ILE A 285 -23.90 -13.06 -3.84
N SER A 286 -24.79 -12.42 -4.62
CA SER A 286 -26.18 -12.85 -4.73
C SER A 286 -26.31 -14.25 -5.34
N GLU A 287 -25.43 -14.62 -6.28
CA GLU A 287 -25.38 -15.98 -6.84
C GLU A 287 -24.80 -16.99 -5.84
N LYS A 288 -23.72 -16.65 -5.13
CA LYS A 288 -23.10 -17.52 -4.10
C LYS A 288 -24.03 -17.85 -2.95
N LEU A 289 -24.91 -16.92 -2.59
CA LEU A 289 -25.87 -17.09 -1.50
C LEU A 289 -27.18 -17.75 -1.97
N GLU A 290 -27.28 -18.12 -3.26
CA GLU A 290 -28.46 -18.75 -3.87
C GLU A 290 -29.77 -17.99 -3.56
N LEU A 291 -29.71 -16.65 -3.53
CA LEU A 291 -30.84 -15.81 -3.13
C LEU A 291 -31.85 -15.68 -4.27
N ASP A 292 -33.13 -15.86 -3.93
CA ASP A 292 -34.24 -15.58 -4.82
C ASP A 292 -34.36 -14.07 -5.12
N MET A 293 -34.77 -13.74 -6.35
CA MET A 293 -34.84 -12.34 -6.83
C MET A 293 -35.63 -11.41 -5.91
N ASN A 294 -36.72 -11.90 -5.32
CA ASN A 294 -37.59 -11.12 -4.44
C ASN A 294 -36.98 -10.91 -3.05
N GLU A 295 -36.08 -11.78 -2.63
CA GLU A 295 -35.51 -11.75 -1.28
C GLU A 295 -34.38 -10.74 -1.13
N ILE A 296 -33.68 -10.43 -2.23
CA ILE A 296 -32.59 -9.43 -2.28
C ILE A 296 -33.06 -8.05 -1.78
N LEU A 297 -34.34 -7.71 -2.01
CA LEU A 297 -34.94 -6.44 -1.60
C LEU A 297 -35.35 -6.41 -0.13
N LYS A 298 -35.38 -7.55 0.58
CA LYS A 298 -35.70 -7.58 2.01
C LYS A 298 -34.59 -6.83 2.77
N PRO A 299 -34.93 -5.95 3.74
CA PRO A 299 -33.94 -5.09 4.41
C PRO A 299 -32.74 -5.85 4.99
N ASN A 300 -33.01 -6.99 5.65
CA ASN A 300 -31.97 -7.82 6.27
C ASN A 300 -31.00 -8.39 5.24
N VAL A 301 -31.51 -8.93 4.13
CA VAL A 301 -30.71 -9.54 3.07
C VAL A 301 -29.95 -8.46 2.30
N SER A 302 -30.61 -7.33 1.99
CA SER A 302 -29.99 -6.19 1.30
C SER A 302 -28.77 -5.66 2.07
N ARG A 303 -28.86 -5.63 3.41
CA ARG A 303 -27.77 -5.20 4.29
C ARG A 303 -26.62 -6.21 4.31
N ILE A 304 -26.91 -7.51 4.32
CA ILE A 304 -25.88 -8.56 4.26
C ILE A 304 -25.10 -8.46 2.95
N VAL A 305 -25.80 -8.38 1.81
CA VAL A 305 -25.17 -8.21 0.49
C VAL A 305 -24.33 -6.94 0.46
N ALA A 306 -24.88 -5.82 0.96
CA ALA A 306 -24.16 -4.55 1.03
C ALA A 306 -22.89 -4.63 1.92
N ASP A 307 -22.99 -5.20 3.12
CA ASP A 307 -21.86 -5.31 4.05
C ASP A 307 -20.77 -6.26 3.52
N GLN A 308 -21.15 -7.35 2.86
CA GLN A 308 -20.19 -8.24 2.20
C GLN A 308 -19.54 -7.59 0.98
N THR A 309 -20.30 -6.86 0.16
CA THR A 309 -19.75 -6.06 -0.94
C THR A 309 -18.79 -4.99 -0.42
N ARG A 310 -19.10 -4.32 0.70
CA ARG A 310 -18.20 -3.35 1.34
C ARG A 310 -16.91 -4.01 1.84
N LYS A 311 -17.00 -5.16 2.50
CA LYS A 311 -15.82 -5.94 2.92
C LYS A 311 -15.00 -6.39 1.72
N ASN A 312 -15.65 -6.82 0.65
CA ASN A 312 -14.97 -7.19 -0.59
C ASN A 312 -14.37 -5.98 -1.27
N HIS A 313 -14.97 -4.79 -1.24
CA HIS A 313 -14.35 -3.55 -1.74
C HIS A 313 -13.16 -3.10 -0.89
N LEU A 314 -13.20 -3.30 0.43
CA LEU A 314 -12.07 -3.04 1.34
C LEU A 314 -10.94 -4.05 1.14
N LYS A 315 -11.28 -5.32 0.86
CA LYS A 315 -10.32 -6.38 0.51
C LYS A 315 -9.85 -6.31 -0.95
N GLN A 316 -10.70 -5.80 -1.85
CA GLN A 316 -10.46 -5.50 -3.27
C GLN A 316 -10.02 -4.03 -3.48
N LEU A 317 -9.57 -3.36 -2.43
CA LEU A 317 -8.58 -2.31 -2.57
C LEU A 317 -7.16 -2.90 -2.72
N PRO A 318 -6.91 -3.73 -3.77
CA PRO A 318 -5.64 -3.71 -4.47
C PRO A 318 -5.79 -3.15 -5.89
N ALA A 319 -4.88 -2.23 -6.20
CA ALA A 319 -4.20 -2.09 -7.49
C ALA A 319 -4.82 -1.36 -8.71
N VAL A 320 -6.08 -0.91 -8.79
CA VAL A 320 -6.59 -0.34 -10.09
C VAL A 320 -7.14 1.11 -10.04
N LEU A 321 -7.08 1.79 -8.90
CA LEU A 321 -7.52 3.20 -8.82
C LEU A 321 -6.48 4.14 -8.24
N SER A 322 -5.47 4.37 -9.05
CA SER A 322 -4.74 5.63 -9.09
C SER A 322 -4.24 5.81 -10.52
N ASN A 323 -5.03 6.48 -11.35
CA ASN A 323 -4.55 7.01 -12.63
C ASN A 323 -3.62 8.22 -12.45
N HIS A 324 -2.82 8.17 -11.39
CA HIS A 324 -1.62 8.93 -11.04
C HIS A 324 -0.89 8.13 -9.94
N ARG A 325 -0.52 6.87 -10.22
CA ARG A 325 0.49 6.20 -9.40
C ARG A 325 1.83 6.69 -9.93
N VAL A 326 2.37 7.71 -9.29
CA VAL A 326 3.78 8.07 -9.47
C VAL A 326 4.55 6.83 -9.02
N ALA A 327 5.39 6.27 -9.90
CA ALA A 327 6.28 5.19 -9.52
C ALA A 327 7.20 5.70 -8.38
N ASN A 328 7.21 5.00 -7.24
CA ASN A 328 8.05 5.35 -6.10
C ASN A 328 9.39 4.60 -6.07
N ILE A 329 9.59 3.64 -6.97
CA ILE A 329 10.92 3.15 -7.33
C ILE A 329 11.02 3.25 -8.85
N VAL A 330 12.16 3.71 -9.33
CA VAL A 330 12.42 3.94 -10.74
C VAL A 330 13.68 3.17 -11.15
N SER A 331 13.58 2.31 -12.17
CA SER A 331 14.76 1.62 -12.73
C SER A 331 15.79 2.62 -13.24
N VAL A 332 17.06 2.23 -13.28
CA VAL A 332 18.17 3.09 -13.75
C VAL A 332 17.89 3.67 -15.14
N ALA A 333 17.22 2.91 -16.01
CA ALA A 333 16.84 3.37 -17.35
C ALA A 333 15.81 4.50 -17.34
N ASN A 334 14.94 4.55 -16.33
CA ASN A 334 13.83 5.50 -16.22
C ASN A 334 14.12 6.66 -15.26
N GLN A 335 15.31 6.72 -14.66
CA GLN A 335 15.71 7.74 -13.69
C GLN A 335 15.81 9.13 -14.32
N THR A 336 15.09 10.11 -13.75
CA THR A 336 15.21 11.53 -14.11
C THR A 336 16.16 12.26 -13.15
N PRO A 337 16.71 13.45 -13.52
CA PRO A 337 17.51 14.28 -12.61
C PRO A 337 16.81 14.63 -11.28
N GLU A 338 15.48 14.67 -11.28
CA GLU A 338 14.67 15.02 -10.11
C GLU A 338 14.41 13.81 -9.19
N ASP A 339 14.28 12.61 -9.77
CA ASP A 339 13.86 11.37 -9.07
C ASP A 339 14.99 10.36 -8.79
N GLY A 340 16.06 10.36 -9.59
CA GLY A 340 16.95 9.20 -9.73
C GLY A 340 18.35 9.28 -9.13
N PHE A 341 18.89 10.48 -8.90
CA PHE A 341 20.29 10.62 -8.48
C PHE A 341 20.43 10.89 -6.99
N ILE A 342 21.43 10.25 -6.38
CA ILE A 342 21.89 10.62 -5.03
C ILE A 342 22.41 12.06 -5.11
N LYS A 343 21.64 12.99 -4.54
CA LYS A 343 21.88 14.45 -4.67
C LYS A 343 23.16 14.92 -3.96
N THR A 344 23.70 14.11 -3.05
CA THR A 344 24.82 14.50 -2.18
C THR A 344 25.86 13.38 -2.07
N THR A 345 27.12 13.74 -1.84
CA THR A 345 28.17 12.74 -1.63
C THR A 345 27.87 11.90 -0.38
N PRO A 346 27.92 10.55 -0.44
CA PRO A 346 27.67 9.69 0.71
C PRO A 346 28.53 10.07 1.92
N PHE A 347 27.93 10.06 3.11
CA PHE A 347 28.71 10.29 4.32
C PHE A 347 29.66 9.09 4.52
N PRO A 348 30.98 9.29 4.70
CA PRO A 348 31.94 8.20 4.80
C PRO A 348 31.90 7.57 6.21
N PHE A 349 30.78 6.92 6.56
CA PHE A 349 30.52 6.40 7.91
C PHE A 349 31.50 5.31 8.36
N LYS A 350 32.23 4.69 7.43
CA LYS A 350 33.28 3.71 7.72
C LYS A 350 34.56 4.36 8.27
N THR A 351 34.84 5.62 7.94
CA THR A 351 36.07 6.33 8.34
C THR A 351 35.80 7.54 9.22
N LYS A 352 34.65 8.21 9.04
CA LYS A 352 34.21 9.39 9.78
C LYS A 352 33.07 9.04 10.74
N ARG A 353 33.13 9.61 11.95
CA ARG A 353 32.11 9.39 12.99
C ARG A 353 30.89 10.28 12.77
N TYR A 354 29.70 9.67 12.74
CA TYR A 354 28.43 10.36 12.91
C TYR A 354 28.16 10.53 14.41
N THR A 355 27.97 11.77 14.88
CA THR A 355 27.93 12.12 16.30
C THR A 355 26.62 12.80 16.67
N ARG A 356 26.28 12.88 17.97
CA ARG A 356 25.09 13.62 18.44
C ARG A 356 25.08 15.09 18.02
N LEU A 357 26.24 15.69 17.71
CA LEU A 357 26.29 17.03 17.14
C LEU A 357 25.61 17.11 15.76
N HIS A 358 25.74 16.08 14.93
CA HIS A 358 25.05 16.02 13.63
C HIS A 358 23.54 15.89 13.80
N VAL A 359 23.08 15.21 14.86
CA VAL A 359 21.65 15.12 15.21
C VAL A 359 21.14 16.46 15.76
N ALA A 360 21.88 17.10 16.66
CA ALA A 360 21.50 18.37 17.28
C ALA A 360 21.58 19.57 16.31
N MET A 361 22.46 19.47 15.29
CA MET A 361 22.60 20.46 14.22
C MET A 361 22.39 19.80 12.85
N PRO A 362 21.14 19.48 12.47
CA PRO A 362 20.80 18.81 11.22
C PRO A 362 21.38 19.43 9.96
N PHE A 363 21.55 20.76 9.93
CA PHE A 363 22.08 21.49 8.79
C PHE A 363 23.54 21.14 8.45
N LEU A 364 24.30 20.53 9.37
CA LEU A 364 25.68 20.08 9.11
C LEU A 364 25.71 18.90 8.13
N ASP A 365 24.74 17.99 8.24
CA ASP A 365 24.64 16.80 7.38
C ASP A 365 23.21 16.24 7.35
N PRO A 366 22.28 16.93 6.64
CA PRO A 366 20.87 16.56 6.63
C PRO A 366 20.67 15.20 5.94
N THR A 367 19.77 14.38 6.48
CA THR A 367 19.56 12.98 6.07
C THR A 367 18.48 12.89 5.00
N GLU A 368 17.48 13.76 5.07
CA GLU A 368 16.40 13.95 4.10
C GLU A 368 16.91 14.33 2.71
N VAL A 369 18.01 15.09 2.63
CA VAL A 369 18.61 15.50 1.35
C VAL A 369 19.32 14.32 0.66
N ARG A 370 19.67 13.27 1.43
CA ARG A 370 20.31 12.06 0.92
C ARG A 370 19.29 11.07 0.37
N MET A 371 18.10 11.04 0.98
CA MET A 371 17.03 10.13 0.61
C MET A 371 16.42 10.48 -0.75
N ASN A 372 16.14 9.46 -1.55
CA ASN A 372 15.42 9.55 -2.80
C ASN A 372 14.36 8.43 -2.86
N LYS A 373 13.61 8.38 -3.96
CA LYS A 373 12.58 7.37 -4.22
C LYS A 373 13.12 5.93 -4.10
N ASN A 374 14.35 5.70 -4.59
CA ASN A 374 15.02 4.41 -4.54
C ASN A 374 15.72 4.12 -3.19
N SER A 375 15.66 4.99 -2.19
CA SER A 375 16.20 4.74 -0.85
C SER A 375 15.28 3.81 -0.07
N LYS A 376 15.18 2.56 -0.51
CA LYS A 376 14.29 1.53 0.04
C LYS A 376 15.09 0.28 0.42
N ILE A 377 14.57 -0.44 1.41
CA ILE A 377 15.05 -1.78 1.77
C ILE A 377 14.13 -2.80 1.13
N ILE A 378 14.70 -3.65 0.29
CA ILE A 378 13.99 -4.72 -0.42
C ILE A 378 14.58 -6.05 0.03
N CYS A 379 13.71 -7.01 0.38
CA CYS A 379 14.14 -8.35 0.78
C CYS A 379 13.57 -9.40 -0.18
N VAL A 380 14.46 -10.21 -0.75
CA VAL A 380 14.08 -11.36 -1.57
C VAL A 380 14.04 -12.59 -0.66
N GLU A 381 12.85 -13.17 -0.57
CA GLU A 381 12.48 -14.28 0.29
C GLU A 381 12.12 -15.52 -0.52
N GLY A 382 12.24 -16.68 0.11
CA GLY A 382 11.94 -17.96 -0.54
C GLY A 382 12.72 -19.12 0.03
N ASN A 383 12.25 -20.31 -0.32
CA ASN A 383 12.79 -21.57 0.18
C ASN A 383 14.26 -21.78 -0.25
N ILE A 384 14.94 -22.74 0.39
CA ILE A 384 16.29 -23.16 -0.02
C ILE A 384 16.17 -23.78 -1.42
N GLY A 385 17.06 -23.41 -2.34
CA GLY A 385 17.00 -23.87 -3.74
C GLY A 385 16.23 -22.95 -4.71
N SER A 386 15.62 -21.86 -4.24
CA SER A 386 14.88 -20.91 -5.12
C SER A 386 15.75 -19.97 -5.96
N LYS A 387 17.09 -20.06 -5.94
CA LYS A 387 18.02 -19.17 -6.70
C LYS A 387 17.79 -17.67 -6.45
N LYS A 388 17.67 -17.30 -5.16
CA LYS A 388 17.39 -15.93 -4.70
C LYS A 388 18.53 -14.96 -5.05
N ASP A 389 19.77 -15.45 -4.95
CA ASP A 389 21.01 -14.75 -5.30
C ASP A 389 20.93 -14.03 -6.66
N GLN A 390 20.55 -14.76 -7.71
CA GLN A 390 20.47 -14.22 -9.07
C GLN A 390 19.38 -13.14 -9.20
N VAL A 391 18.25 -13.35 -8.54
CA VAL A 391 17.11 -12.42 -8.56
C VAL A 391 17.45 -11.14 -7.81
N ALA A 392 18.00 -11.27 -6.60
CA ALA A 392 18.36 -10.14 -5.75
C ALA A 392 19.47 -9.29 -6.38
N GLU A 393 20.50 -9.91 -6.96
CA GLU A 393 21.55 -9.19 -7.69
C GLU A 393 21.00 -8.50 -8.94
N GLY A 394 20.11 -9.17 -9.68
CA GLY A 394 19.45 -8.63 -10.87
C GLY A 394 18.61 -7.38 -10.54
N ILE A 395 17.79 -7.45 -9.49
CA ILE A 395 16.98 -6.33 -9.00
C ILE A 395 17.88 -5.17 -8.55
N ALA A 396 18.94 -5.45 -7.80
CA ALA A 396 19.85 -4.41 -7.34
C ALA A 396 20.50 -3.66 -8.50
N LYS A 397 20.93 -4.38 -9.55
CA LYS A 397 21.47 -3.78 -10.78
C LYS A 397 20.43 -2.94 -11.52
N ALA A 398 19.20 -3.44 -11.65
CA ALA A 398 18.13 -2.75 -12.37
C ALA A 398 17.72 -1.42 -11.73
N PHE A 399 17.76 -1.31 -10.40
CA PHE A 399 17.38 -0.10 -9.66
C PHE A 399 18.57 0.74 -9.16
N GLY A 400 19.81 0.31 -9.39
CA GLY A 400 21.02 1.00 -8.92
C GLY A 400 21.23 0.90 -7.40
N MET A 401 20.65 -0.13 -6.78
CA MET A 401 20.70 -0.37 -5.34
C MET A 401 21.95 -1.19 -4.94
N HIS A 402 22.32 -1.13 -3.68
CA HIS A 402 23.41 -1.95 -3.15
C HIS A 402 22.91 -3.37 -2.88
N TYR A 403 23.57 -4.36 -3.46
CA TYR A 403 23.29 -5.77 -3.20
C TYR A 403 24.09 -6.26 -2.00
N MET A 404 23.41 -6.87 -1.03
CA MET A 404 24.02 -7.56 0.09
C MET A 404 23.64 -9.06 0.03
N PRO A 405 24.60 -9.97 -0.24
CA PRO A 405 24.34 -11.40 -0.38
C PRO A 405 24.00 -12.05 0.96
N GLU A 406 23.38 -13.24 0.96
CA GLU A 406 23.11 -13.97 2.21
C GLU A 406 24.41 -14.19 3.01
N PRO A 407 24.46 -13.82 4.30
CA PRO A 407 25.70 -13.84 5.06
C PRO A 407 26.00 -15.28 5.49
N ARG A 408 27.25 -15.69 5.33
CA ARG A 408 27.70 -17.04 5.66
C ARG A 408 28.43 -17.08 6.99
N ILE A 409 28.25 -18.19 7.71
CA ILE A 409 28.88 -18.41 9.02
C ILE A 409 30.37 -18.73 8.90
N ASP A 410 30.81 -19.33 7.79
CA ASP A 410 32.21 -19.71 7.57
C ASP A 410 33.17 -18.51 7.68
N GLU A 411 32.76 -17.34 7.16
CA GLU A 411 33.53 -16.10 7.24
C GLU A 411 33.72 -15.59 8.68
N MET A 412 32.86 -15.98 9.62
CA MET A 412 32.94 -15.55 11.02
C MET A 412 34.02 -16.29 11.81
N TYR A 413 34.22 -17.56 11.49
CA TYR A 413 35.20 -18.41 12.16
C TYR A 413 36.61 -18.25 11.61
N VAL A 414 36.83 -17.32 10.68
CA VAL A 414 38.16 -16.97 10.18
C VAL A 414 38.55 -15.58 10.69
N ASN A 415 39.64 -15.53 11.47
CA ASN A 415 40.21 -14.28 11.95
C ASN A 415 40.85 -13.47 10.79
N LYS A 416 41.16 -12.18 11.00
CA LYS A 416 41.83 -11.31 10.02
C LYS A 416 43.20 -11.85 9.62
N ASP A 417 43.85 -12.51 10.57
CA ASP A 417 45.13 -13.18 10.37
C ASP A 417 44.98 -14.51 9.59
N GLY A 418 43.77 -14.86 9.16
CA GLY A 418 43.46 -16.09 8.43
C GLY A 418 43.35 -17.33 9.32
N PHE A 419 43.41 -17.18 10.64
CA PHE A 419 43.28 -18.30 11.58
C PHE A 419 41.84 -18.81 11.64
N ASP A 420 41.65 -20.12 11.49
CA ASP A 420 40.34 -20.77 11.51
C ASP A 420 40.04 -21.38 12.89
N TYR A 421 39.05 -20.83 13.59
CA TYR A 421 38.64 -21.27 14.94
C TYR A 421 38.12 -22.71 14.96
N ARG A 422 37.65 -23.26 13.83
CA ARG A 422 37.17 -24.65 13.74
C ARG A 422 38.27 -25.66 14.02
N THR A 423 39.53 -25.29 13.80
CA THR A 423 40.69 -26.13 14.13
C THR A 423 40.83 -26.38 15.64
N LEU A 424 40.20 -25.53 16.46
CA LEU A 424 40.24 -25.62 17.92
C LEU A 424 39.11 -26.47 18.50
N ASN A 425 38.15 -26.92 17.69
CA ASN A 425 37.01 -27.71 18.14
C ASN A 425 37.45 -28.95 18.93
N GLN A 426 38.57 -29.59 18.54
CA GLN A 426 39.11 -30.77 19.25
C GLN A 426 39.56 -30.51 20.71
N TYR A 427 39.74 -29.24 21.11
CA TYR A 427 40.26 -28.86 22.42
C TYR A 427 39.20 -28.28 23.36
N ILE A 428 37.99 -28.04 22.88
CA ILE A 428 36.92 -27.35 23.62
C ILE A 428 35.68 -28.24 23.77
N HIS A 429 34.77 -27.88 24.67
CA HIS A 429 33.57 -28.66 24.91
C HIS A 429 32.67 -28.73 23.64
N PRO A 430 32.02 -29.87 23.32
CA PRO A 430 31.22 -30.04 22.11
C PRO A 430 30.12 -29.00 21.86
N LYS A 431 29.47 -28.50 22.91
CA LYS A 431 28.48 -27.41 22.80
C LYS A 431 29.10 -26.07 22.37
N LEU A 432 30.39 -25.87 22.60
CA LEU A 432 31.17 -24.68 22.22
C LEU A 432 31.91 -24.85 20.89
N HIS A 433 31.68 -25.92 20.14
CA HIS A 433 32.30 -26.05 18.83
C HIS A 433 31.86 -24.92 17.91
N ALA A 434 32.82 -24.35 17.18
CA ALA A 434 32.56 -23.53 16.01
C ALA A 434 31.99 -24.44 14.91
N ILE A 435 30.66 -24.43 14.76
CA ILE A 435 29.92 -25.27 13.82
C ILE A 435 29.46 -24.42 12.63
N ASP A 436 29.73 -24.89 11.41
CA ASP A 436 29.29 -24.23 10.18
C ASP A 436 28.09 -24.95 9.53
N GLU A 437 27.60 -24.41 8.41
CA GLU A 437 26.54 -25.03 7.61
C GLU A 437 26.87 -26.46 7.20
N LYS A 438 28.13 -26.71 6.83
CA LYS A 438 28.57 -28.01 6.34
C LYS A 438 28.47 -29.04 7.47
N MET A 439 29.01 -28.74 8.65
CA MET A 439 28.93 -29.60 9.82
C MET A 439 27.48 -29.85 10.25
N TYR A 440 26.61 -28.84 10.18
CA TYR A 440 25.18 -29.02 10.44
C TYR A 440 24.49 -29.94 9.44
N TYR A 441 24.81 -29.82 8.15
CA TYR A 441 24.24 -30.68 7.12
C TYR A 441 24.73 -32.13 7.23
N GLU A 442 25.95 -32.35 7.73
CA GLU A 442 26.55 -33.67 7.98
C GLU A 442 26.00 -34.30 9.28
N ASP A 443 25.90 -33.53 10.36
CA ASP A 443 25.37 -33.95 11.66
C ASP A 443 24.38 -32.92 12.25
N PRO A 444 23.06 -33.10 12.02
CA PRO A 444 22.04 -32.17 12.49
C PRO A 444 21.73 -32.29 13.98
N TYR A 445 22.23 -33.33 14.67
CA TYR A 445 22.03 -33.54 16.10
C TYR A 445 23.26 -33.13 16.92
N HIS A 446 24.22 -32.43 16.29
CA HIS A 446 25.41 -31.99 16.97
C HIS A 446 25.07 -31.06 18.15
N PRO A 447 25.71 -31.18 19.33
CA PRO A 447 25.37 -30.41 20.54
C PRO A 447 25.42 -28.88 20.38
N ALA A 448 26.19 -28.37 19.43
CA ALA A 448 26.32 -26.93 19.12
C ALA A 448 25.26 -26.38 18.14
N VAL A 449 24.33 -27.20 17.62
CA VAL A 449 23.27 -26.74 16.70
C VAL A 449 22.36 -25.65 17.29
N PRO A 450 21.99 -25.68 18.59
CA PRO A 450 21.30 -24.55 19.22
C PRO A 450 22.03 -23.21 19.04
N TRP A 451 23.34 -23.21 19.27
CA TRP A 451 24.19 -22.02 19.11
C TRP A 451 24.27 -21.59 17.64
N LEU A 452 24.42 -22.52 16.70
CA LEU A 452 24.37 -22.25 15.26
C LEU A 452 23.12 -21.45 14.86
N LYS A 453 21.95 -21.87 15.37
CA LYS A 453 20.67 -21.20 15.06
C LYS A 453 20.65 -19.77 15.56
N ILE A 454 21.15 -19.51 16.78
CA ILE A 454 21.28 -18.16 17.33
C ILE A 454 22.25 -17.32 16.50
N PHE A 455 23.37 -17.91 16.05
CA PHE A 455 24.34 -17.20 15.21
C PHE A 455 23.76 -16.81 13.86
N PHE A 456 23.04 -17.70 13.16
CA PHE A 456 22.36 -17.30 11.91
C PHE A 456 21.47 -16.07 12.10
N TYR A 457 20.69 -16.05 13.18
CA TYR A 457 19.84 -14.91 13.49
C TYR A 457 20.65 -13.65 13.75
N LYS A 458 21.67 -13.74 14.62
CA LYS A 458 22.57 -12.62 14.97
C LYS A 458 23.24 -12.02 13.74
N ILE A 459 23.73 -12.86 12.82
CA ILE A 459 24.43 -12.39 11.62
C ILE A 459 23.48 -11.70 10.66
N ARG A 460 22.30 -12.29 10.41
CA ARG A 460 21.26 -11.66 9.59
C ARG A 460 20.83 -10.33 10.20
N TYR A 461 20.67 -10.28 11.52
CA TYR A 461 20.36 -9.06 12.26
C TYR A 461 21.43 -7.98 12.03
N MET A 462 22.70 -8.32 12.19
CA MET A 462 23.81 -7.38 12.00
C MET A 462 23.94 -6.89 10.56
N GLN A 463 23.80 -7.79 9.57
CA GLN A 463 23.78 -7.40 8.17
C GLN A 463 22.62 -6.44 7.87
N TYR A 464 21.46 -6.66 8.47
CA TYR A 464 20.30 -5.78 8.30
C TYR A 464 20.52 -4.41 8.94
N VAL A 465 21.18 -4.34 10.10
CA VAL A 465 21.65 -3.07 10.70
C VAL A 465 22.63 -2.35 9.77
N ASP A 466 23.56 -3.10 9.14
CA ASP A 466 24.49 -2.55 8.15
C ASP A 466 23.77 -2.03 6.91
N ALA A 467 22.71 -2.70 6.44
CA ALA A 467 21.87 -2.26 5.35
C ALA A 467 21.15 -0.94 5.67
N LEU A 468 20.55 -0.84 6.86
CA LEU A 468 19.92 0.40 7.34
C LEU A 468 20.95 1.53 7.45
N ALA A 469 22.12 1.27 8.03
CA ALA A 469 23.19 2.24 8.14
C ALA A 469 23.69 2.70 6.76
N HIS A 470 23.86 1.79 5.81
CA HIS A 470 24.25 2.12 4.43
C HIS A 470 23.21 3.03 3.78
N MET A 471 21.93 2.68 3.87
CA MET A 471 20.84 3.47 3.29
C MET A 471 20.78 4.87 3.92
N PHE A 472 20.81 5.00 5.25
CA PHE A 472 20.76 6.30 5.94
C PHE A 472 21.97 7.21 5.65
N ASN A 473 23.17 6.64 5.45
CA ASN A 473 24.37 7.45 5.19
C ASN A 473 24.60 7.77 3.71
N SER A 474 24.20 6.87 2.81
CA SER A 474 24.45 7.02 1.37
C SER A 474 23.24 7.50 0.58
N GLY A 475 22.01 7.26 1.05
CA GLY A 475 20.80 7.41 0.26
C GLY A 475 20.59 6.30 -0.78
N GLN A 476 21.51 5.34 -0.89
CA GLN A 476 21.35 4.21 -1.80
C GLN A 476 20.47 3.13 -1.16
N GLY A 477 19.41 2.72 -1.86
CA GLY A 477 18.60 1.57 -1.45
C GLY A 477 19.42 0.28 -1.36
N VAL A 478 18.90 -0.70 -0.65
CA VAL A 478 19.58 -1.99 -0.42
C VAL A 478 18.65 -3.15 -0.75
N VAL A 479 19.17 -4.12 -1.50
CA VAL A 479 18.51 -5.40 -1.76
C VAL A 479 19.24 -6.48 -0.99
N LEU A 480 18.49 -7.22 -0.17
CA LEU A 480 18.97 -8.28 0.71
C LEU A 480 18.38 -9.64 0.33
N GLU A 481 19.15 -10.69 0.56
CA GLU A 481 18.64 -12.06 0.60
C GLU A 481 18.22 -12.41 2.03
N ARG A 482 16.92 -12.62 2.23
CA ARG A 482 16.28 -12.92 3.52
C ARG A 482 16.44 -11.83 4.59
N ALA A 483 15.36 -11.56 5.30
CA ALA A 483 15.32 -10.60 6.38
C ALA A 483 15.42 -11.30 7.76
N PRO A 484 15.91 -10.62 8.82
CA PRO A 484 15.84 -11.16 10.19
C PRO A 484 14.41 -11.52 10.62
N GLN A 485 13.41 -10.82 10.07
CA GLN A 485 12.00 -11.07 10.36
C GLN A 485 11.53 -12.45 9.90
N SER A 486 12.10 -13.01 8.82
CA SER A 486 11.75 -14.34 8.29
C SER A 486 12.57 -15.47 8.90
N ASP A 487 13.60 -15.18 9.69
CA ASP A 487 14.54 -16.18 10.22
C ASP A 487 13.88 -17.29 11.06
N PHE A 488 12.73 -17.00 11.70
CA PHE A 488 12.01 -17.95 12.54
C PHE A 488 11.45 -19.14 11.76
N VAL A 489 11.21 -19.01 10.45
CA VAL A 489 10.73 -20.13 9.62
C VAL A 489 11.70 -21.31 9.63
N PHE A 490 13.00 -21.04 9.80
CA PHE A 490 14.02 -22.07 9.96
C PHE A 490 14.01 -22.66 11.36
N ALA A 491 13.82 -21.84 12.41
CA ALA A 491 13.73 -22.36 13.78
C ALA A 491 12.51 -23.28 13.95
N ASP A 492 11.37 -22.90 13.37
CA ASP A 492 10.15 -23.72 13.33
C ASP A 492 10.40 -25.06 12.63
N ALA A 493 10.98 -25.04 11.44
CA ALA A 493 11.28 -26.26 10.69
C ALA A 493 12.30 -27.15 11.43
N MET A 494 13.35 -26.57 12.03
CA MET A 494 14.34 -27.31 12.81
C MET A 494 13.71 -27.98 14.03
N HIS A 495 12.81 -27.28 14.74
CA HIS A 495 12.13 -27.85 15.89
C HIS A 495 11.16 -28.97 15.49
N LYS A 496 10.40 -28.77 14.41
CA LYS A 496 9.46 -29.78 13.88
C LYS A 496 10.16 -31.05 13.42
N CYS A 497 11.31 -30.93 12.77
CA CYS A 497 12.13 -32.08 12.34
C CYS A 497 12.96 -32.69 13.48
N GLY A 498 12.90 -32.14 14.69
CA GLY A 498 13.62 -32.65 15.86
C GLY A 498 15.11 -32.29 15.92
N PHE A 499 15.59 -31.38 15.07
CA PHE A 499 16.99 -30.90 15.07
C PHE A 499 17.24 -29.82 16.13
N LEU A 500 16.20 -29.08 16.53
CA LEU A 500 16.28 -28.07 17.58
C LEU A 500 15.48 -28.49 18.82
N PRO A 501 16.14 -28.72 19.97
CA PRO A 501 15.49 -28.97 21.25
C PRO A 501 14.50 -27.86 21.64
N LYS A 502 13.47 -28.21 22.41
CA LYS A 502 12.37 -27.30 22.75
C LYS A 502 12.82 -26.10 23.59
N ASP A 503 13.67 -26.34 24.57
CA ASP A 503 14.28 -25.31 25.42
C ASP A 503 15.08 -24.28 24.60
N ALA A 504 15.90 -24.73 23.65
CA ALA A 504 16.62 -23.86 22.72
C ALA A 504 15.68 -23.09 21.78
N TYR A 505 14.62 -23.74 21.28
CA TYR A 505 13.59 -23.11 20.47
C TYR A 505 12.84 -22.00 21.24
N ASP A 506 12.45 -22.27 22.49
CA ASP A 506 11.77 -21.29 23.35
C ASP A 506 12.70 -20.09 23.65
N HIS A 507 13.99 -20.36 23.90
CA HIS A 507 15.00 -19.30 24.07
C HIS A 507 15.17 -18.44 22.82
N TYR A 508 15.23 -19.05 21.63
CA TYR A 508 15.30 -18.31 20.35
C TYR A 508 14.12 -17.34 20.20
N TYR A 509 12.90 -17.76 20.54
CA TYR A 509 11.73 -16.89 20.46
C TYR A 509 11.75 -15.73 21.46
N ARG A 510 12.28 -15.95 22.67
CA ARG A 510 12.51 -14.85 23.64
C ARG A 510 13.52 -13.84 23.08
N LEU A 511 14.68 -14.33 22.65
CA LEU A 511 15.71 -13.51 22.02
C LEU A 511 15.17 -12.69 20.83
N ARG A 512 14.38 -13.33 19.96
CA ARG A 512 13.75 -12.66 18.82
C ARG A 512 12.78 -11.57 19.29
N TYR A 513 11.94 -11.85 20.28
CA TYR A 513 10.98 -10.88 20.82
C TYR A 513 11.69 -9.62 21.36
N ASP A 514 12.80 -9.81 22.07
CA ASP A 514 13.58 -8.74 22.70
C ASP A 514 14.42 -7.94 21.70
N THR A 515 14.74 -8.47 20.52
CA THR A 515 15.62 -7.80 19.54
C THR A 515 14.88 -7.25 18.32
N ILE A 516 13.89 -7.97 17.77
CA ILE A 516 13.36 -7.69 16.43
C ILE A 516 12.65 -6.33 16.31
N HIS A 517 12.15 -5.79 17.43
CA HIS A 517 11.37 -4.56 17.45
C HIS A 517 12.22 -3.29 17.26
N GLU A 518 13.55 -3.37 17.42
CA GLU A 518 14.45 -2.24 17.17
C GLU A 518 14.74 -2.03 15.67
N LEU A 519 14.49 -3.05 14.84
CA LEU A 519 14.70 -3.00 13.40
C LEU A 519 13.46 -2.50 12.66
N LYS A 520 13.68 -1.58 11.71
CA LYS A 520 12.64 -1.17 10.76
C LYS A 520 12.40 -2.28 9.75
N ARG A 521 11.16 -2.74 9.58
CA ARG A 521 10.81 -3.79 8.58
C ARG A 521 11.11 -3.35 7.14
N PRO A 522 11.30 -4.28 6.19
CA PRO A 522 11.57 -3.91 4.80
C PRO A 522 10.41 -3.12 4.17
N HIS A 523 10.69 -2.36 3.12
CA HIS A 523 9.62 -1.68 2.38
C HIS A 523 8.90 -2.67 1.46
N LEU A 524 9.67 -3.53 0.79
CA LEU A 524 9.16 -4.50 -0.16
C LEU A 524 9.73 -5.88 0.15
N VAL A 525 8.84 -6.86 0.27
CA VAL A 525 9.18 -8.28 0.37
C VAL A 525 8.77 -8.95 -0.93
N ILE A 526 9.74 -9.62 -1.56
CA ILE A 526 9.53 -10.39 -2.79
C ILE A 526 9.65 -11.85 -2.44
N TYR A 527 8.55 -12.58 -2.45
CA TYR A 527 8.53 -14.00 -2.14
C TYR A 527 8.53 -14.84 -3.43
N LEU A 528 9.52 -15.71 -3.56
CA LEU A 528 9.66 -16.67 -4.65
C LEU A 528 9.00 -18.00 -4.26
N ASP A 529 7.74 -18.17 -4.65
CA ASP A 529 6.94 -19.36 -4.36
C ASP A 529 7.41 -20.53 -5.24
N THR A 530 8.23 -21.41 -4.67
CA THR A 530 8.84 -22.55 -5.36
C THR A 530 8.41 -23.84 -4.67
N ASP A 531 7.87 -24.78 -5.43
CA ASP A 531 7.48 -26.09 -4.90
C ASP A 531 8.70 -26.85 -4.36
N VAL A 532 8.51 -27.60 -3.28
CA VAL A 532 9.57 -28.40 -2.63
C VAL A 532 10.32 -29.31 -3.59
N ASP A 533 9.61 -29.97 -4.52
CA ASP A 533 10.21 -30.85 -5.53
C ASP A 533 11.21 -30.11 -6.43
N VAL A 534 10.85 -28.89 -6.82
CA VAL A 534 11.70 -28.03 -7.65
C VAL A 534 12.91 -27.56 -6.85
N CYS A 535 12.72 -27.19 -5.58
CA CYS A 535 13.82 -26.87 -4.67
C CYS A 535 14.80 -28.03 -4.52
N MET A 536 14.31 -29.24 -4.24
CA MET A 536 15.13 -30.45 -4.12
C MET A 536 15.91 -30.74 -5.39
N ARG A 537 15.28 -30.63 -6.56
CA ARG A 537 15.94 -30.80 -7.85
C ARG A 537 17.04 -29.76 -8.05
N ARG A 538 16.78 -28.48 -7.77
CA ARG A 538 17.77 -27.39 -7.91
C ARG A 538 18.95 -27.53 -6.93
N ILE A 539 18.70 -28.03 -5.72
CA ILE A 539 19.76 -28.35 -4.75
C ILE A 539 20.67 -29.46 -5.29
N LYS A 540 20.09 -30.52 -5.89
CA LYS A 540 20.85 -31.60 -6.55
C LYS A 540 21.64 -31.10 -7.75
N GLU A 541 21.05 -30.24 -8.60
CA GLU A 541 21.72 -29.62 -9.75
C GLU A 541 22.92 -28.77 -9.34
N LYS A 542 22.91 -28.15 -8.15
CA LYS A 542 24.03 -27.34 -7.63
C LYS A 542 25.29 -28.16 -7.35
N GLY A 543 25.16 -29.49 -7.18
CA GLY A 543 26.31 -30.40 -7.13
C GLY A 543 27.15 -30.35 -5.86
N ILE A 544 26.66 -29.76 -4.76
CA ILE A 544 27.41 -29.64 -3.50
C ILE A 544 27.27 -30.92 -2.67
N PRO A 545 28.34 -31.71 -2.43
CA PRO A 545 28.23 -33.06 -1.86
C PRO A 545 27.55 -33.13 -0.50
N TYR A 546 27.87 -32.22 0.42
CA TYR A 546 27.32 -32.21 1.78
C TYR A 546 25.87 -31.72 1.83
N GLN A 547 25.39 -30.95 0.83
CA GLN A 547 23.99 -30.54 0.74
C GLN A 547 23.12 -31.67 0.17
N ILE A 548 23.64 -32.40 -0.83
CA ILE A 548 22.92 -33.50 -1.48
C ILE A 548 22.72 -34.68 -0.55
N ASN A 549 23.73 -35.00 0.26
CA ASN A 549 23.71 -36.13 1.19
C ASN A 549 23.21 -35.73 2.59
N SER A 550 22.73 -34.49 2.76
CA SER A 550 22.31 -34.00 4.06
C SER A 550 21.04 -34.69 4.55
N LYS A 551 21.00 -34.99 5.85
CA LYS A 551 19.78 -35.41 6.53
C LYS A 551 18.78 -34.27 6.76
N VAL A 552 19.25 -33.02 6.71
CA VAL A 552 18.43 -31.81 6.94
C VAL A 552 17.67 -31.41 5.69
N LEU A 553 18.33 -31.41 4.53
CA LEU A 553 17.73 -30.97 3.27
C LEU A 553 16.85 -32.07 2.66
N CYS A 554 15.87 -32.51 3.45
CA CYS A 554 14.85 -33.47 3.06
C CYS A 554 13.53 -32.77 2.69
N GLU A 555 12.63 -33.52 2.06
CA GLU A 555 11.30 -33.03 1.67
C GLU A 555 10.51 -32.52 2.88
N GLU A 556 10.58 -33.21 4.02
CA GLU A 556 9.88 -32.83 5.25
C GLU A 556 10.33 -31.46 5.77
N TYR A 557 11.64 -31.22 5.88
CA TYR A 557 12.19 -29.95 6.35
C TYR A 557 11.86 -28.79 5.42
N LEU A 558 12.00 -28.98 4.11
CA LEU A 558 11.67 -27.93 3.13
C LEU A 558 10.17 -27.63 3.09
N SER A 559 9.32 -28.64 3.30
CA SER A 559 7.87 -28.48 3.40
C SER A 559 7.48 -27.68 4.64
N GLU A 560 8.10 -27.95 5.80
CA GLU A 560 7.85 -27.19 7.02
C GLU A 560 8.33 -25.73 6.93
N ILE A 561 9.42 -25.46 6.19
CA ILE A 561 9.84 -24.09 5.86
C ILE A 561 8.76 -23.39 5.02
N GLU A 562 8.31 -24.04 3.95
CA GLU A 562 7.30 -23.47 3.06
C GLU A 562 5.99 -23.17 3.80
N LYS A 563 5.54 -24.11 4.64
CA LYS A 563 4.39 -23.95 5.51
C LYS A 563 4.56 -22.76 6.45
N SER A 564 5.69 -22.66 7.14
CA SER A 564 5.98 -21.54 8.06
C SER A 564 6.00 -20.19 7.33
N TYR A 565 6.52 -20.15 6.10
CA TYR A 565 6.44 -18.94 5.26
C TYR A 565 4.98 -18.57 4.97
N LYS A 566 4.19 -19.50 4.41
CA LYS A 566 2.83 -19.25 3.92
C LYS A 566 1.82 -18.98 5.03
N GLU A 567 1.91 -19.70 6.15
CA GLU A 567 0.94 -19.60 7.25
C GLU A 567 1.25 -18.47 8.23
N LYS A 568 2.52 -18.04 8.36
CA LYS A 568 2.93 -17.08 9.38
C LYS A 568 3.60 -15.84 8.80
N TYR A 569 4.71 -16.00 8.07
CA TYR A 569 5.54 -14.85 7.67
C TYR A 569 4.86 -13.96 6.63
N LEU A 570 4.22 -14.54 5.60
CA LEU A 570 3.64 -13.74 4.52
C LEU A 570 2.48 -12.85 4.98
N GLU A 571 1.67 -13.31 5.94
CA GLU A 571 0.60 -12.50 6.53
C GLU A 571 1.17 -11.31 7.32
N ASP A 572 2.20 -11.54 8.14
CA ASP A 572 2.89 -10.47 8.88
C ASP A 572 3.59 -9.50 7.91
N ALA A 573 4.22 -10.02 6.85
CA ALA A 573 4.90 -9.23 5.84
C ALA A 573 3.93 -8.30 5.09
N ASP A 574 2.75 -8.78 4.64
CA ASP A 574 1.79 -7.92 3.92
C ASP A 574 1.12 -6.87 4.83
N LYS A 575 1.02 -7.17 6.13
CA LYS A 575 0.47 -6.23 7.11
C LYS A 575 1.35 -4.98 7.27
N TYR A 576 2.67 -5.15 7.35
CA TYR A 576 3.61 -4.06 7.66
C TYR A 576 4.42 -3.56 6.45
N SER A 577 4.65 -4.41 5.46
CA SER A 577 5.44 -4.16 4.25
C SER A 577 4.59 -4.40 3.01
N GLN A 578 5.04 -3.96 1.84
CA GLN A 578 4.42 -4.44 0.62
C GLN A 578 4.93 -5.84 0.28
N LEU A 579 4.02 -6.76 -0.03
CA LEU A 579 4.34 -8.11 -0.47
C LEU A 579 4.08 -8.29 -1.98
N LEU A 580 5.05 -8.87 -2.69
CA LEU A 580 4.89 -9.39 -4.05
C LEU A 580 5.23 -10.88 -4.04
N VAL A 581 4.32 -11.71 -4.56
CA VAL A 581 4.49 -13.15 -4.66
C VAL A 581 4.60 -13.56 -6.12
N PHE A 582 5.69 -14.26 -6.45
CA PHE A 582 5.92 -14.79 -7.79
C PHE A 582 5.96 -16.31 -7.74
N LYS A 583 5.17 -16.95 -8.60
CA LYS A 583 5.31 -18.39 -8.86
C LYS A 583 6.67 -18.63 -9.53
N TRP A 584 7.50 -19.47 -8.92
CA TRP A 584 8.92 -19.57 -9.23
C TRP A 584 9.38 -20.99 -9.59
N ASN A 585 8.43 -21.86 -9.95
CA ASN A 585 8.72 -23.17 -10.53
C ASN A 585 9.43 -23.03 -11.89
N GLU A 586 8.91 -22.12 -12.71
CA GLU A 586 9.52 -21.63 -13.94
C GLU A 586 9.98 -20.19 -13.71
N PRO A 587 11.25 -19.82 -13.99
CA PRO A 587 11.74 -18.48 -13.72
C PRO A 587 10.95 -17.46 -14.54
N THR A 588 10.26 -16.55 -13.85
CA THR A 588 9.67 -15.38 -14.51
C THR A 588 10.81 -14.48 -15.00
N PRO A 589 10.73 -13.88 -16.20
CA PRO A 589 11.71 -12.92 -16.66
C PRO A 589 11.90 -11.79 -15.64
N LEU A 590 13.15 -11.40 -15.41
CA LEU A 590 13.48 -10.34 -14.45
C LEU A 590 12.79 -9.01 -14.80
N ASP A 591 12.63 -8.73 -16.10
CA ASP A 591 11.97 -7.53 -16.60
C ASP A 591 10.50 -7.43 -16.14
N ASP A 592 9.77 -8.55 -16.13
CA ASP A 592 8.39 -8.60 -15.66
C ASP A 592 8.31 -8.35 -14.15
N MET A 593 9.29 -8.85 -13.38
CA MET A 593 9.40 -8.58 -11.95
C MET A 593 9.70 -7.11 -11.68
N ILE A 594 10.62 -6.50 -12.43
CA ILE A 594 10.95 -5.08 -12.35
C ILE A 594 9.71 -4.24 -12.67
N LEU A 595 8.97 -4.56 -13.72
CA LEU A 595 7.73 -3.87 -14.08
C LEU A 595 6.68 -3.98 -12.97
N ALA A 596 6.53 -5.16 -12.35
CA ALA A 596 5.64 -5.33 -11.21
C ALA A 596 6.06 -4.46 -10.02
N MET A 597 7.37 -4.35 -9.76
CA MET A 597 7.92 -3.49 -8.70
C MET A 597 7.71 -2.00 -8.97
N GLU A 598 7.88 -1.51 -10.21
CA GLU A 598 7.65 -0.10 -10.57
C GLU A 598 6.18 0.33 -10.41
N ASN A 599 5.24 -0.62 -10.55
CA ASN A 599 3.81 -0.36 -10.40
C ASN A 599 3.31 -0.33 -8.94
N VAL A 600 4.19 -0.66 -7.99
CA VAL A 600 3.87 -0.65 -6.56
C VAL A 600 4.09 0.73 -5.97
N ASN A 601 3.11 1.17 -5.17
CA ASN A 601 3.26 2.36 -4.33
C ASN A 601 3.86 1.98 -2.98
N LEU A 602 5.09 2.41 -2.70
CA LEU A 602 5.80 2.16 -1.45
C LEU A 602 5.80 3.36 -0.47
N ASP A 603 5.05 4.43 -0.80
CA ASP A 603 4.88 5.60 0.06
C ASP A 603 3.40 5.82 0.45
N ASP A 604 2.54 4.83 0.20
CA ASP A 604 1.12 4.84 0.60
C ASP A 604 0.98 4.39 2.06
N TRP A 605 1.32 5.27 2.99
CA TRP A 605 1.15 5.01 4.41
C TRP A 605 -0.18 5.58 4.90
N ASP A 606 -0.97 4.72 5.55
CA ASP A 606 -2.20 5.12 6.23
C ASP A 606 -1.86 5.52 7.67
N ILE A 607 -2.32 6.69 8.11
CA ILE A 607 -2.13 7.20 9.48
C ILE A 607 -2.68 6.22 10.53
N PHE A 608 -3.72 5.47 10.18
CA PHE A 608 -4.35 4.47 11.06
C PHE A 608 -3.97 3.03 10.70
N GLY A 609 -3.21 2.82 9.62
CA GLY A 609 -2.78 1.51 9.17
C GLY A 609 -1.44 1.09 9.77
N ASP A 610 -1.18 -0.21 9.72
CA ASP A 610 0.10 -0.79 10.15
C ASP A 610 1.16 -0.78 9.02
N LYS A 611 0.76 -0.49 7.77
CA LYS A 611 1.63 -0.54 6.60
C LYS A 611 2.62 0.64 6.61
N PHE A 612 3.91 0.34 6.46
CA PHE A 612 5.02 1.30 6.51
C PHE A 612 5.13 2.13 7.80
N ARG A 613 4.49 1.69 8.90
CA ARG A 613 4.51 2.40 10.18
C ARG A 613 5.92 2.69 10.68
N ASP A 614 6.85 1.76 10.49
CA ASP A 614 8.25 1.87 10.89
C ASP A 614 9.02 2.98 10.14
N TRP A 615 8.52 3.39 8.97
CA TRP A 615 9.12 4.37 8.07
C TRP A 615 8.46 5.74 8.13
N ASN A 616 7.45 5.91 8.99
CA ASN A 616 6.78 7.19 9.17
C ASN A 616 7.60 8.12 10.06
N PHE A 617 8.39 9.00 9.44
CA PHE A 617 9.10 10.06 10.13
C PHE A 617 8.23 11.33 10.19
N TYR A 618 7.47 11.49 11.27
CA TYR A 618 6.70 12.72 11.52
C TYR A 618 7.59 13.99 11.55
N PHE A 619 8.84 13.84 11.98
CA PHE A 619 9.83 14.91 12.05
C PHE A 619 11.18 14.43 11.52
N ASN A 620 11.91 15.29 10.82
CA ASN A 620 13.27 14.99 10.32
C ASN A 620 14.24 14.61 11.45
N SER A 621 14.04 15.14 12.66
CA SER A 621 14.80 14.77 13.86
C SER A 621 14.78 13.28 14.16
N ILE A 622 13.63 12.62 13.97
CA ILE A 622 13.49 11.16 14.18
C ILE A 622 14.31 10.39 13.14
N MET A 623 14.38 10.90 11.90
CA MET A 623 15.19 10.29 10.86
C MET A 623 16.70 10.44 11.13
N HIS A 624 17.13 11.60 11.64
CA HIS A 624 18.51 11.79 12.09
C HIS A 624 18.88 10.89 13.27
N GLU A 625 17.95 10.71 14.22
CA GLU A 625 18.14 9.81 15.35
C GLU A 625 18.25 8.36 14.87
N ALA A 626 17.37 7.90 13.97
CA ALA A 626 17.46 6.57 13.38
C ALA A 626 18.81 6.34 12.68
N ARG A 627 19.29 7.33 11.92
CA ARG A 627 20.62 7.28 11.31
C ARG A 627 21.72 7.20 12.36
N TYR A 628 21.64 7.96 13.45
CA TYR A 628 22.60 7.89 14.55
C TYR A 628 22.62 6.51 15.18
N THR A 629 21.47 5.96 15.54
CA THR A 629 21.33 4.65 16.18
C THR A 629 21.94 3.54 15.31
N TYR A 630 21.51 3.40 14.05
CA TYR A 630 22.04 2.32 13.17
C TYR A 630 23.52 2.53 12.76
N THR A 631 24.03 3.77 12.77
CA THR A 631 25.43 4.04 12.43
C THR A 631 26.37 3.88 13.62
N ARG A 632 25.97 4.37 14.80
CA ARG A 632 26.85 4.56 15.97
C ARG A 632 26.57 3.59 17.11
N GLU A 633 25.31 3.22 17.31
CA GLU A 633 24.87 2.38 18.43
C GLU A 633 24.80 0.89 18.04
N LYS A 634 25.53 0.48 17.00
CA LYS A 634 25.68 -0.94 16.61
C LYS A 634 26.04 -1.86 17.77
N ASN A 635 26.86 -1.38 18.71
CA ASN A 635 27.20 -2.17 19.89
C ASN A 635 26.00 -2.40 20.82
N SER A 636 25.05 -1.46 20.90
CA SER A 636 23.82 -1.62 21.68
C SER A 636 22.96 -2.76 21.13
N PHE A 637 22.85 -2.82 19.81
CA PHE A 637 22.18 -3.90 19.11
C PHE A 637 22.82 -5.27 19.37
N ILE A 638 24.16 -5.32 19.48
CA ILE A 638 24.88 -6.55 19.83
C ILE A 638 24.66 -6.90 21.32
N SER A 639 24.69 -5.91 22.21
CA SER A 639 24.47 -6.10 23.65
C SER A 639 23.09 -6.70 23.96
N ALA A 640 22.05 -6.36 23.19
CA ALA A 640 20.72 -6.96 23.35
C ALA A 640 20.72 -8.51 23.25
N PHE A 641 21.66 -9.10 22.48
CA PHE A 641 21.83 -10.55 22.41
C PHE A 641 22.48 -11.16 23.65
N SER A 642 23.29 -10.37 24.37
CA SER A 642 23.95 -10.78 25.62
C SER A 642 23.05 -10.57 26.84
N ASP A 643 22.11 -9.63 26.76
CA ASP A 643 21.18 -9.31 27.86
C ASP A 643 20.08 -10.38 28.03
N THR A 644 19.79 -11.16 26.98
CA THR A 644 18.83 -12.26 27.05
C THR A 644 19.45 -13.44 27.80
N LEU A 645 19.11 -13.56 29.07
CA LEU A 645 19.66 -14.58 29.95
C LEU A 645 19.35 -16.01 29.44
N THR A 646 20.36 -16.87 29.46
CA THR A 646 20.29 -18.30 29.10
C THR A 646 19.90 -19.21 30.27
N TYR A 647 19.31 -18.67 31.34
CA TYR A 647 18.91 -19.47 32.51
C TYR A 647 17.87 -20.53 32.14
N ASP A 648 18.02 -21.72 32.71
CA ASP A 648 17.14 -22.87 32.54
C ASP A 648 17.03 -23.39 31.09
N VAL A 649 18.10 -23.25 30.30
CA VAL A 649 18.19 -23.77 28.92
C VAL A 649 19.33 -24.78 28.81
N ASP A 650 19.11 -26.02 29.26
CA ASP A 650 20.12 -27.10 29.29
C ASP A 650 20.87 -27.28 27.96
N SER A 651 20.22 -27.06 26.82
CA SER A 651 20.84 -27.18 25.49
C SER A 651 21.89 -26.11 25.19
N LEU A 652 21.80 -24.94 25.82
CA LEU A 652 22.75 -23.82 25.69
C LEU A 652 23.65 -23.67 26.92
N ASP A 653 23.16 -24.13 28.07
CA ASP A 653 23.84 -23.97 29.35
C ASP A 653 25.10 -24.83 29.45
N LEU A 654 26.10 -24.24 30.08
CA LEU A 654 27.48 -24.70 30.13
C LEU A 654 28.13 -24.24 31.43
N ASP A 655 28.98 -25.08 31.99
CA ASP A 655 29.69 -24.75 33.23
C ASP A 655 30.69 -23.61 32.98
N ALA A 656 30.88 -22.74 33.98
CA ALA A 656 31.83 -21.64 33.90
C ALA A 656 33.26 -22.14 33.62
N ASN A 657 33.60 -23.34 34.11
CA ASN A 657 34.88 -23.98 33.85
C ASN A 657 35.11 -24.31 32.36
N ASP A 658 34.06 -24.68 31.62
CA ASP A 658 34.16 -24.98 30.19
C ASP A 658 34.40 -23.70 29.37
N TYR A 659 33.77 -22.59 29.76
CA TYR A 659 34.02 -21.27 29.19
C TYR A 659 35.45 -20.80 29.45
N GLU A 660 35.92 -20.90 30.70
CA GLU A 660 37.29 -20.54 31.06
C GLU A 660 38.33 -21.41 30.34
N HIS A 661 38.05 -22.71 30.18
CA HIS A 661 38.91 -23.62 29.43
C HIS A 661 38.99 -23.24 27.95
N ARG A 662 37.87 -22.92 27.30
CA ARG A 662 37.86 -22.41 25.93
C ARG A 662 38.70 -21.15 25.80
N ASP A 663 38.55 -20.20 26.71
CA ASP A 663 39.28 -18.93 26.65
C ASP A 663 40.79 -19.14 26.78
N LYS A 664 41.22 -20.03 27.68
CA LYS A 664 42.64 -20.44 27.79
C LYS A 664 43.15 -21.09 26.51
N VAL A 665 42.36 -21.96 25.87
CA VAL A 665 42.73 -22.58 24.58
C VAL A 665 42.91 -21.50 23.51
N TYR A 666 42.00 -20.52 23.46
CA TYR A 666 42.06 -19.46 22.47
C TYR A 666 43.24 -18.52 22.71
N GLU A 667 43.48 -18.09 23.96
CA GLU A 667 44.66 -17.29 24.34
C GLU A 667 45.98 -17.97 24.00
N THR A 668 46.04 -19.30 24.13
CA THR A 668 47.27 -20.07 23.91
C THR A 668 47.54 -20.35 22.44
N LEU A 669 46.50 -20.65 21.65
CA LEU A 669 46.65 -21.19 20.29
C LEU A 669 46.32 -20.20 19.17
N VAL A 670 45.58 -19.12 19.47
CA VAL A 670 45.22 -18.11 18.46
C VAL A 670 46.27 -17.00 18.45
N PRO A 671 46.93 -16.75 17.31
CA PRO A 671 47.88 -15.64 17.19
C PRO A 671 47.19 -14.30 17.48
N ASN A 672 47.85 -13.43 18.27
CA ASN A 672 47.37 -12.09 18.62
C ASN A 672 45.98 -12.05 19.27
N TYR A 673 45.54 -13.13 19.93
CA TYR A 673 44.26 -13.17 20.64
C TYR A 673 44.18 -12.04 21.68
N GLY A 674 43.12 -11.22 21.59
CA GLY A 674 42.91 -10.08 22.49
C GLY A 674 43.81 -8.86 22.26
N GLN A 675 44.75 -8.88 21.31
CA GLN A 675 45.60 -7.72 21.02
C GLN A 675 44.89 -6.71 20.11
N VAL A 676 44.74 -5.47 20.59
CA VAL A 676 44.26 -4.36 19.76
C VAL A 676 45.40 -3.96 18.81
N PRO A 677 45.19 -3.82 17.49
CA PRO A 677 46.25 -3.45 16.56
C PRO A 677 46.91 -2.13 17.00
N GLU A 678 48.23 -2.12 17.18
CA GLU A 678 48.98 -0.87 17.36
C GLU A 678 48.93 -0.09 16.04
N THR A 679 48.03 0.89 15.94
CA THR A 679 48.06 1.83 14.82
C THR A 679 49.30 2.71 14.97
N GLY A 680 50.30 2.46 14.13
CA GLY A 680 51.55 3.21 14.07
C GLY A 680 51.34 4.70 13.79
N LEU A 681 51.37 5.51 14.85
CA LEU A 681 51.62 6.95 14.76
C LEU A 681 52.74 7.31 15.73
N LYS A 682 53.98 7.22 15.23
CA LYS A 682 55.14 7.86 15.85
C LYS A 682 54.97 9.38 15.80
N ASN A 683 55.27 10.01 16.93
CA ASN A 683 55.55 11.43 17.16
C ASN A 683 54.39 12.35 17.57
N GLY A 684 54.58 13.01 18.71
CA GLY A 684 53.97 14.30 19.03
C GLY A 684 53.21 14.33 20.35
N PHE A 685 53.89 14.78 21.42
CA PHE A 685 53.27 15.32 22.63
C PHE A 685 52.08 16.24 22.26
N LEU A 686 50.91 16.04 22.90
CA LEU A 686 49.60 16.73 22.72
C LEU A 686 48.52 16.08 21.82
N LYS A 687 48.25 14.78 21.97
CA LYS A 687 46.97 14.16 21.55
C LYS A 687 46.33 13.22 22.59
N SER A 688 46.46 13.52 23.88
CA SER A 688 45.98 12.65 24.97
C SER A 688 44.50 12.83 25.38
N ALA A 689 43.58 13.06 24.44
CA ALA A 689 42.14 13.08 24.80
C ALA A 689 41.15 12.62 23.72
N PHE A 690 41.54 12.51 22.44
CA PHE A 690 40.54 12.36 21.36
C PHE A 690 40.96 11.50 20.16
N THR A 691 41.77 10.46 20.34
CA THR A 691 42.02 9.48 19.27
C THR A 691 42.14 8.07 19.84
N LEU A 692 40.99 7.43 20.01
CA LEU A 692 40.86 5.97 20.16
C LEU A 692 40.98 5.29 18.77
N PRO A 693 41.38 4.01 18.70
CA PRO A 693 41.49 3.22 17.46
C PRO A 693 40.23 3.27 16.60
N SER A 694 40.35 2.91 15.33
CA SER A 694 39.21 2.87 14.42
C SER A 694 38.16 1.88 14.95
N LEU A 695 36.93 2.32 15.17
CA LEU A 695 35.87 1.51 15.79
C LEU A 695 35.55 0.25 14.98
N ARG A 696 35.86 0.22 13.68
CA ARG A 696 35.73 -0.96 12.83
C ARG A 696 36.59 -2.14 13.31
N GLU A 697 37.74 -1.87 13.93
CA GLU A 697 38.60 -2.91 14.53
C GLU A 697 38.01 -3.47 15.83
N LYS A 698 37.19 -2.69 16.55
CA LYS A 698 36.40 -3.16 17.70
C LYS A 698 35.06 -3.79 17.28
N GLU A 699 34.43 -3.31 16.21
CA GLU A 699 33.16 -3.81 15.68
C GLU A 699 33.34 -5.19 15.02
N GLU A 700 34.43 -5.41 14.26
CA GLU A 700 34.79 -6.76 13.75
C GLU A 700 35.18 -7.72 14.88
N PHE A 701 35.61 -7.21 16.04
CA PHE A 701 35.84 -8.00 17.25
C PHE A 701 34.51 -8.43 17.91
N CYS A 702 33.50 -7.53 17.94
CA CYS A 702 32.16 -7.84 18.47
C CYS A 702 31.31 -8.74 17.55
N ILE A 703 31.51 -8.67 16.22
CA ILE A 703 30.80 -9.52 15.23
C ILE A 703 31.28 -10.98 15.32
N ARG A 704 32.55 -11.19 15.66
CA ARG A 704 33.17 -12.52 15.84
C ARG A 704 32.99 -13.11 17.23
N GLY A 705 32.02 -12.62 17.98
CA GLY A 705 31.60 -13.22 19.24
C GLY A 705 30.48 -14.21 19.02
N PRO A 706 30.79 -15.51 18.94
CA PRO A 706 30.05 -16.54 19.62
C PRO A 706 30.52 -16.74 21.07
N PHE A 707 31.67 -16.15 21.46
CA PHE A 707 32.47 -16.66 22.57
C PHE A 707 33.18 -15.58 23.43
N PHE A 708 32.71 -14.33 23.48
CA PHE A 708 33.27 -13.28 24.35
C PHE A 708 32.22 -12.60 25.20
#